data_AF-A0A9D7J7Z8-F1
#
_entry.id   AF-A0A9D7J7Z8-F1
#
_cell.length_a   1.000
_cell.length_b   1.000
_cell.length_c   1.000
_cell.angle_alpha   90.00
_cell.angle_beta   90.00
_cell.angle_gamma   90.00
#
_symmetry.space_group_name_H-M   'P 1'
#
loop_
_entity.id
_entity.type
_entity.pdbx_description
1 polymer ?
#
loop_
_entity_poly.entity_id
_entity_poly.type
_entity_poly.pdbx_seq_one_letter_code
_entity_poly.pdbx_strand_id
1 'polypeptide(L)'
;MRFLDRLRFAGRVAEATFSESIPELVMVDGVITANSAGSSLLAVTRERALSVPGVLRGRNLICGIATLPLRQYGPDQRIERSPLFDQISRDVPNSVMLSMLAEDLLFDAIGWWHVTERGWNGYPSKVERIAPDRVHLKQPPGGEPLSLLPSGIDPASAVWIDAKVTPGRDMIRFDSLNPALLTAARRAIRRAIALEEAAEMYANDPRPLDYFSPGEGADPASDEEVEDVLTKWAAWRKQRSTGYVPAALRYNSVNQPTPADLQLVELQRRAALDIANAIGLDPEDLGISTTSRTYQNATDRRRDRINDVLAQYMKPITDRLSMGDITRQGFYVGFDLTDYLKADPKTRAEVAAIYHGLGALTADEIRTDDSRPALTAAQKRELQPEPVPVTPPVPAAPPALEAPQMSTHAAATFSEDDAARGVVLDASPHATFALDRESRTILGLAVPWGQTARSDGRKFRFAPGSLTWSDVSRVKLLRDHNYSQAVGRAVALDSDDTGLWVRFKVAVGPEGDRVLALAAEGVLDGLSVGVFPPDGHDKIVGTIAADGTFDVAPGGGALREVSLCAVPAFDDSRVTSIAASSTERDLITMSDTATEQTAPAPAATSATFSATDLGAADPGPPSAMRSVPSSVPPTSTRTGPPWP
;
A
#
# COMPACT_ATOMS: atom_id res chain seq x y z
N MET A 1 -40.98 17.96 57.93
CA MET A 1 -41.80 17.04 57.12
C MET A 1 -42.88 17.82 56.40
N ARG A 2 -42.88 17.84 55.06
CA ARG A 2 -43.97 18.16 54.09
C ARG A 2 -43.35 18.71 52.79
N PHE A 3 -42.90 17.81 51.92
CA PHE A 3 -42.44 18.14 50.55
C PHE A 3 -42.71 17.01 49.54
N LEU A 4 -43.64 16.09 49.86
CA LEU A 4 -43.91 14.87 49.07
C LEU A 4 -45.31 14.87 48.41
N ASP A 5 -46.07 15.96 48.50
CA ASP A 5 -47.43 16.10 47.96
C ASP A 5 -47.50 16.76 46.56
N ARG A 6 -46.44 16.62 45.73
CA ARG A 6 -46.41 17.21 44.36
C ARG A 6 -46.03 16.22 43.24
N LEU A 7 -46.24 14.92 43.46
CA LEU A 7 -46.16 13.90 42.41
C LEU A 7 -47.49 13.14 42.26
N ARG A 8 -48.47 13.84 41.65
CA ARG A 8 -49.67 13.24 41.05
C ARG A 8 -49.96 13.90 39.70
N PHE A 9 -49.19 13.53 38.68
CA PHE A 9 -49.63 13.69 37.29
C PHE A 9 -50.24 12.36 36.83
N ALA A 10 -51.32 12.44 36.06
CA ALA A 10 -52.12 11.26 35.73
C ALA A 10 -51.38 10.34 34.75
N GLY A 11 -51.24 9.07 35.13
CA GLY A 11 -50.82 8.01 34.23
C GLY A 11 -51.92 7.73 33.21
N ARG A 12 -51.91 8.45 32.08
CA ARG A 12 -52.45 7.88 30.83
C ARG A 12 -51.46 6.83 30.37
N VAL A 13 -51.75 5.56 30.67
CA VAL A 13 -51.23 4.47 29.85
C VAL A 13 -51.79 4.71 28.46
N ALA A 14 -50.93 5.08 27.52
CA ALA A 14 -51.27 4.98 26.12
C ALA A 14 -51.20 3.50 25.76
N GLU A 15 -52.34 2.90 25.43
CA GLU A 15 -52.34 1.59 24.78
C GLU A 15 -51.55 1.74 23.48
N ALA A 16 -50.39 1.09 23.41
CA ALA A 16 -49.57 1.07 22.22
C ALA A 16 -50.25 0.18 21.18
N THR A 17 -51.16 0.77 20.40
CA THR A 17 -51.70 0.13 19.20
C THR A 17 -50.55 -0.08 18.21
N PHE A 18 -49.95 -1.28 18.26
CA PHE A 18 -48.95 -1.70 17.29
C PHE A 18 -49.58 -1.66 15.89
N SER A 19 -49.12 -0.72 15.06
CA SER A 19 -49.48 -0.68 13.64
C SER A 19 -48.92 -1.94 12.98
N GLU A 20 -49.76 -2.66 12.23
CA GLU A 20 -49.44 -3.92 11.55
C GLU A 20 -48.46 -3.75 10.36
N SER A 21 -47.77 -2.61 10.30
CA SER A 21 -46.83 -2.19 9.28
C SER A 21 -45.61 -1.54 9.93
N ILE A 22 -44.56 -2.34 10.15
CA ILE A 22 -43.21 -1.80 10.33
C ILE A 22 -42.87 -1.06 9.02
N PRO A 23 -42.52 0.25 9.05
CA PRO A 23 -42.19 0.97 7.84
C PRO A 23 -40.94 0.37 7.21
N GLU A 24 -41.02 0.04 5.91
CA GLU A 24 -39.93 -0.57 5.16
C GLU A 24 -38.71 0.37 5.16
N LEU A 25 -37.58 -0.09 5.71
CA LEU A 25 -36.35 0.68 5.81
C LEU A 25 -35.58 0.67 4.48
N VAL A 26 -36.19 1.24 3.44
CA VAL A 26 -35.69 1.27 2.04
C VAL A 26 -34.35 2.01 1.87
N MET A 27 -33.90 2.78 2.87
CA MET A 27 -32.71 3.63 2.80
C MET A 27 -31.62 3.23 3.80
N VAL A 28 -30.37 3.18 3.33
CA VAL A 28 -29.16 2.89 4.13
C VAL A 28 -29.07 3.79 5.37
N ASP A 29 -29.28 5.11 5.18
CA ASP A 29 -29.29 6.08 6.28
C ASP A 29 -30.40 5.78 7.32
N GLY A 30 -31.50 5.14 6.93
CA GLY A 30 -32.58 4.75 7.86
C GLY A 30 -32.14 3.64 8.82
N VAL A 31 -31.52 2.58 8.30
CA VAL A 31 -30.96 1.49 9.12
C VAL A 31 -29.84 2.01 10.02
N ILE A 32 -28.94 2.85 9.48
CA ILE A 32 -27.83 3.42 10.24
C ILE A 32 -28.33 4.40 11.32
N THR A 33 -29.29 5.28 11.03
CA THR A 33 -29.78 6.25 12.02
C THR A 33 -30.68 5.64 13.09
N ALA A 34 -31.46 4.59 12.77
CA ALA A 34 -32.24 3.85 13.77
C ALA A 34 -31.33 3.27 14.87
N ASN A 35 -30.23 2.63 14.47
CA ASN A 35 -29.30 1.98 15.41
C ASN A 35 -28.32 2.97 16.07
N SER A 36 -27.87 4.01 15.35
CA SER A 36 -26.91 5.00 15.87
C SER A 36 -27.54 6.23 16.54
N ALA A 37 -28.86 6.25 16.75
CA ALA A 37 -29.62 7.42 17.23
C ALA A 37 -29.02 8.10 18.48
N GLY A 38 -28.59 7.31 19.49
CA GLY A 38 -27.91 7.83 20.68
C GLY A 38 -26.45 8.22 20.45
N SER A 39 -25.76 7.55 19.52
CA SER A 39 -24.33 7.75 19.21
C SER A 39 -24.09 9.05 18.42
N SER A 40 -25.04 9.42 17.54
CA SER A 40 -24.92 10.55 16.59
C SER A 40 -24.98 11.94 17.24
N LEU A 41 -25.49 12.07 18.47
CA LEU A 41 -25.53 13.36 19.18
C LEU A 41 -24.27 13.63 20.02
N LEU A 42 -23.63 12.60 20.58
CA LEU A 42 -22.51 12.71 21.50
C LEU A 42 -21.23 13.28 20.84
N ALA A 43 -20.46 14.08 21.57
CA ALA A 43 -19.16 14.56 21.12
C ALA A 43 -18.22 13.37 20.82
N VAL A 44 -17.42 13.49 19.76
CA VAL A 44 -16.44 12.46 19.42
C VAL A 44 -15.24 12.62 20.36
N THR A 45 -15.09 11.66 21.29
CA THR A 45 -13.93 11.57 22.18
C THR A 45 -12.72 11.01 21.43
N ARG A 46 -11.50 11.25 21.95
CA ARG A 46 -10.26 10.69 21.39
C ARG A 46 -10.31 9.16 21.30
N GLU A 47 -10.85 8.50 22.31
CA GLU A 47 -11.08 7.04 22.35
C GLU A 47 -11.97 6.56 21.18
N ARG A 48 -13.15 7.16 21.00
CA ARG A 48 -14.05 6.86 19.86
C ARG A 48 -13.45 7.22 18.50
N ALA A 49 -12.52 8.18 18.44
CA ALA A 49 -11.80 8.47 17.20
C ALA A 49 -10.74 7.40 16.91
N LEU A 50 -10.07 6.86 17.94
CA LEU A 50 -9.01 5.85 17.81
C LEU A 50 -9.53 4.42 17.57
N SER A 51 -10.83 4.13 17.77
CA SER A 51 -11.40 2.83 17.36
C SER A 51 -11.41 2.66 15.84
N VAL A 52 -11.58 3.76 15.08
CA VAL A 52 -11.63 3.75 13.61
C VAL A 52 -10.23 3.46 13.03
N PRO A 53 -10.01 2.37 12.30
CA PRO A 53 -8.66 1.95 11.87
C PRO A 53 -7.92 2.99 11.02
N GLY A 54 -8.64 3.75 10.17
CA GLY A 54 -8.06 4.81 9.35
C GLY A 54 -7.50 5.98 10.19
N VAL A 55 -8.20 6.34 11.27
CA VAL A 55 -7.75 7.40 12.21
C VAL A 55 -6.57 6.89 13.03
N LEU A 56 -6.63 5.66 13.54
CA LEU A 56 -5.52 5.03 14.28
C LEU A 56 -4.25 4.94 13.42
N ARG A 57 -4.39 4.53 12.15
CA ARG A 57 -3.30 4.48 11.17
C ARG A 57 -2.71 5.87 10.91
N GLY A 58 -3.56 6.88 10.68
CA GLY A 58 -3.11 8.26 10.47
C GLY A 58 -2.40 8.86 11.69
N ARG A 59 -2.96 8.65 12.89
CA ARG A 59 -2.34 9.02 14.18
C ARG A 59 -0.97 8.38 14.35
N ASN A 60 -0.82 7.10 13.99
CA ASN A 60 0.45 6.39 14.12
C ASN A 60 1.51 6.83 13.10
N LEU A 61 1.10 7.26 11.89
CA LEU A 61 2.00 7.89 10.93
C LEU A 61 2.48 9.27 11.40
N ILE A 62 1.57 10.13 11.87
CA ILE A 62 1.89 11.48 12.34
C ILE A 62 2.73 11.43 13.63
N CYS A 63 2.35 10.60 14.60
CA CYS A 63 3.15 10.41 15.82
C CYS A 63 4.53 9.77 15.55
N GLY A 64 4.76 9.26 14.34
CA GLY A 64 6.08 8.81 13.88
C GLY A 64 7.16 9.89 13.95
N ILE A 65 6.81 11.19 13.95
CA ILE A 65 7.80 12.27 14.17
C ILE A 65 8.52 12.15 15.52
N ALA A 66 7.91 11.47 16.50
CA ALA A 66 8.50 11.24 17.81
C ALA A 66 9.67 10.23 17.81
N THR A 67 9.94 9.55 16.67
CA THR A 67 11.17 8.75 16.49
C THR A 67 12.35 9.59 15.98
N LEU A 68 12.11 10.82 15.52
CA LEU A 68 13.15 11.72 15.02
C LEU A 68 13.86 12.41 16.20
N PRO A 69 15.20 12.47 16.24
CA PRO A 69 15.91 13.17 17.31
C PRO A 69 15.61 14.68 17.30
N LEU A 70 15.00 15.19 18.36
CA LEU A 70 14.85 16.64 18.57
C LEU A 70 16.15 17.20 19.14
N ARG A 71 16.74 18.21 18.49
CA ARG A 71 18.06 18.76 18.83
C ARG A 71 18.04 20.30 18.87
N GLN A 72 18.92 20.86 19.68
CA GLN A 72 19.20 22.30 19.70
C GLN A 72 20.41 22.60 18.82
N TYR A 73 20.33 23.68 18.05
CA TYR A 73 21.36 24.14 17.12
C TYR A 73 21.82 25.54 17.51
N GLY A 74 23.13 25.77 17.45
CA GLY A 74 23.76 27.05 17.76
C GLY A 74 23.74 28.07 16.62
N PRO A 75 24.24 29.30 16.88
CA PRO A 75 24.43 30.34 15.86
C PRO A 75 25.36 29.90 14.71
N ASP A 76 26.23 28.92 14.97
CA ASP A 76 27.14 28.28 14.01
C ASP A 76 26.52 27.04 13.33
N GLN A 77 25.22 26.81 13.53
CA GLN A 77 24.44 25.65 13.06
C GLN A 77 24.91 24.29 13.60
N ARG A 78 25.80 24.25 14.61
CA ARG A 78 26.24 23.00 15.24
C ARG A 78 25.25 22.56 16.31
N ILE A 79 25.15 21.25 16.53
CA ILE A 79 24.32 20.68 17.59
C ILE A 79 24.93 21.05 18.95
N GLU A 80 24.23 21.84 19.75
CA GLU A 80 24.58 22.11 21.14
C GLU A 80 23.74 21.25 22.10
N ARG A 81 24.36 20.82 23.20
CA ARG A 81 23.70 19.99 24.21
C ARG A 81 22.72 20.82 25.05
N SER A 82 21.50 20.32 25.23
CA SER A 82 20.47 20.98 26.04
C SER A 82 19.90 20.01 27.08
N PRO A 83 19.91 20.35 28.38
CA PRO A 83 19.35 19.48 29.43
C PRO A 83 17.89 19.08 29.24
N LEU A 84 17.12 19.89 28.48
CA LEU A 84 15.73 19.61 28.12
C LEU A 84 15.61 18.56 27.00
N PHE A 85 16.44 18.63 25.96
CA PHE A 85 16.33 17.72 24.80
C PHE A 85 17.13 16.43 24.97
N ASP A 86 18.11 16.40 25.88
CA ASP A 86 18.69 15.15 26.39
C ASP A 86 17.59 14.21 26.93
N GLN A 87 16.70 14.74 27.78
CA GLN A 87 15.61 13.99 28.41
C GLN A 87 14.51 14.97 28.85
N ILE A 88 13.35 14.95 28.19
CA ILE A 88 12.30 15.98 28.27
C ILE A 88 11.58 15.93 29.62
N SER A 89 11.15 14.74 30.04
CA SER A 89 10.48 14.49 31.32
C SER A 89 11.34 13.65 32.26
N ARG A 90 11.07 13.62 33.56
CA ARG A 90 11.81 12.74 34.49
C ARG A 90 11.46 11.26 34.26
N ASP A 91 10.17 10.97 34.12
CA ASP A 91 9.65 9.59 34.20
C ASP A 91 9.14 9.05 32.85
N VAL A 92 9.06 9.91 31.82
CA VAL A 92 8.52 9.57 30.49
C VAL A 92 9.62 9.69 29.41
N PRO A 93 9.87 8.66 28.58
CA PRO A 93 10.84 8.73 27.47
C PRO A 93 10.50 9.81 26.43
N ASN A 94 11.53 10.40 25.80
CA ASN A 94 11.37 11.48 24.82
C ASN A 94 10.41 11.14 23.67
N SER A 95 10.47 9.92 23.13
CA SER A 95 9.57 9.46 22.06
C SER A 95 8.11 9.31 22.52
N VAL A 96 7.88 9.01 23.80
CA VAL A 96 6.52 8.97 24.37
C VAL A 96 6.02 10.40 24.62
N MET A 97 6.85 11.28 25.18
CA MET A 97 6.53 12.71 25.36
C MET A 97 6.18 13.41 24.03
N LEU A 98 6.98 13.19 22.99
CA LEU A 98 6.74 13.77 21.66
C LEU A 98 5.55 13.11 20.96
N SER A 99 5.29 11.81 21.15
CA SER A 99 4.08 11.18 20.61
C SER A 99 2.82 11.70 21.29
N MET A 100 2.83 11.96 22.61
CA MET A 100 1.71 12.57 23.31
C MET A 100 1.44 14.00 22.81
N LEU A 101 2.49 14.79 22.60
CA LEU A 101 2.37 16.15 22.06
C LEU A 101 1.82 16.16 20.62
N ALA A 102 2.34 15.29 19.75
CA ALA A 102 1.85 15.16 18.37
C ALA A 102 0.38 14.69 18.32
N GLU A 103 -0.03 13.82 19.25
CA GLU A 103 -1.42 13.37 19.38
C GLU A 103 -2.36 14.49 19.85
N ASP A 104 -1.93 15.32 20.80
CA ASP A 104 -2.70 16.50 21.26
C ASP A 104 -2.89 17.53 20.14
N LEU A 105 -1.84 17.80 19.36
CA LEU A 105 -1.88 18.71 18.20
C LEU A 105 -2.70 18.16 17.02
N LEU A 106 -2.92 16.84 16.94
CA LEU A 106 -3.80 16.20 15.97
C LEU A 106 -5.28 16.28 16.41
N PHE A 107 -5.59 15.81 17.62
CA PHE A 107 -6.99 15.65 18.03
C PHE A 107 -7.64 16.94 18.52
N ASP A 108 -6.91 17.75 19.28
CA ASP A 108 -7.41 18.92 20.01
C ASP A 108 -6.79 20.24 19.52
N ALA A 109 -5.85 20.17 18.57
CA ALA A 109 -5.07 21.28 17.99
C ALA A 109 -4.24 22.12 18.98
N ILE A 110 -4.22 21.78 20.27
CA ILE A 110 -3.45 22.47 21.31
C ILE A 110 -2.80 21.42 22.21
N GLY A 111 -1.49 21.55 22.44
CA GLY A 111 -0.73 20.74 23.39
C GLY A 111 -0.18 21.58 24.54
N TRP A 112 0.02 20.96 25.71
CA TRP A 112 0.52 21.66 26.90
C TRP A 112 1.62 20.89 27.63
N TRP A 113 2.73 21.55 27.90
CA TRP A 113 3.78 21.08 28.81
C TRP A 113 3.89 22.02 30.03
N HIS A 114 3.92 21.46 31.23
CA HIS A 114 4.19 22.18 32.48
C HIS A 114 5.68 22.09 32.81
N VAL A 115 6.32 23.22 33.15
CA VAL A 115 7.75 23.29 33.48
C VAL A 115 7.96 22.93 34.94
N THR A 116 8.45 21.72 35.19
CA THR A 116 8.75 21.25 36.55
C THR A 116 10.10 21.72 37.06
N GLU A 117 11.10 21.89 36.18
CA GLU A 117 12.44 22.33 36.56
C GLU A 117 13.08 23.28 35.56
N ARG A 118 13.86 24.24 36.07
CA ARG A 118 14.66 25.19 35.28
C ARG A 118 16.15 25.02 35.61
N GLY A 119 17.00 25.22 34.59
CA GLY A 119 18.44 25.26 34.78
C GLY A 119 18.90 26.51 35.55
N TRP A 120 20.17 26.54 35.94
CA TRP A 120 20.82 27.70 36.57
C TRP A 120 20.74 28.99 35.72
N ASN A 121 20.50 28.83 34.42
CA ASN A 121 20.33 29.87 33.41
C ASN A 121 18.86 30.33 33.24
N GLY A 122 17.91 29.83 34.05
CA GLY A 122 16.49 30.20 34.04
C GLY A 122 15.63 29.51 32.97
N TYR A 123 16.24 28.86 31.98
CA TYR A 123 15.53 28.14 30.92
C TYR A 123 14.96 26.80 31.42
N PRO A 124 13.84 26.29 30.85
CA PRO A 124 13.28 24.98 31.18
C PRO A 124 14.31 23.86 31.00
N SER A 125 14.26 22.88 31.89
CA SER A 125 15.19 21.74 31.92
C SER A 125 14.51 20.39 32.12
N LYS A 126 13.33 20.35 32.75
CA LYS A 126 12.39 19.20 32.75
C LYS A 126 10.96 19.72 32.63
N VAL A 127 10.12 18.95 31.96
CA VAL A 127 8.70 19.25 31.74
C VAL A 127 7.83 17.99 31.83
N GLU A 128 6.54 18.18 32.05
CA GLU A 128 5.52 17.13 32.04
C GLU A 128 4.39 17.50 31.07
N ARG A 129 3.85 16.52 30.33
CA ARG A 129 2.70 16.75 29.44
C ARG A 129 1.41 16.80 30.26
N ILE A 130 0.68 17.90 30.14
CA ILE A 130 -0.65 18.06 30.73
C ILE A 130 -1.69 17.82 29.63
N ALA A 131 -2.78 17.12 29.96
CA ALA A 131 -3.84 16.85 28.99
C ALA A 131 -4.65 18.13 28.69
N PRO A 132 -5.01 18.42 27.41
CA PRO A 132 -5.63 19.70 27.05
C PRO A 132 -6.96 20.01 27.76
N ASP A 133 -7.71 18.98 28.12
CA ASP A 133 -8.97 19.04 28.88
C ASP A 133 -8.77 19.49 30.34
N ARG A 134 -7.60 19.23 30.93
CA ARG A 134 -7.22 19.63 32.29
C ARG A 134 -6.67 21.06 32.39
N VAL A 135 -6.48 21.75 31.27
CA VAL A 135 -5.92 23.12 31.24
C VAL A 135 -7.03 24.14 31.01
N HIS A 136 -7.16 25.09 31.94
CA HIS A 136 -8.19 26.12 31.87
C HIS A 136 -7.57 27.52 31.85
N LEU A 137 -7.93 28.31 30.85
CA LEU A 137 -7.51 29.72 30.69
C LEU A 137 -8.38 30.72 31.47
N LYS A 138 -9.35 30.20 32.24
CA LYS A 138 -10.24 30.92 33.14
C LYS A 138 -10.45 30.05 34.37
N GLN A 139 -10.64 30.65 35.53
CA GLN A 139 -10.88 29.94 36.79
C GLN A 139 -12.07 28.95 36.63
N PRO A 140 -11.85 27.63 36.79
CA PRO A 140 -12.93 26.65 36.75
C PRO A 140 -13.76 26.68 38.05
N PRO A 141 -14.94 26.05 38.09
CA PRO A 141 -15.69 25.87 39.34
C PRO A 141 -14.84 25.16 40.40
N GLY A 142 -14.65 25.82 41.55
CA GLY A 142 -13.79 25.30 42.63
C GLY A 142 -12.28 25.54 42.44
N GLY A 143 -11.85 26.21 41.37
CA GLY A 143 -10.45 26.57 41.15
C GLY A 143 -9.94 27.63 42.13
N GLU A 144 -8.64 27.59 42.43
CA GLU A 144 -7.97 28.55 43.31
C GLU A 144 -8.10 30.00 42.78
N PRO A 145 -8.42 30.99 43.65
CA PRO A 145 -8.56 32.38 43.23
C PRO A 145 -7.21 33.05 42.98
N LEU A 146 -7.19 34.02 42.07
CA LEU A 146 -6.00 34.83 41.80
C LEU A 146 -5.65 35.73 43.00
N SER A 147 -4.46 35.56 43.56
CA SER A 147 -3.97 36.39 44.67
C SER A 147 -3.35 37.68 44.14
N LEU A 148 -4.04 38.81 44.34
CA LEU A 148 -3.66 40.15 43.88
C LEU A 148 -2.55 40.82 44.72
N LEU A 149 -1.79 40.06 45.50
CA LEU A 149 -0.75 40.58 46.41
C LEU A 149 0.63 40.69 45.72
N PRO A 150 1.60 41.47 46.24
CA PRO A 150 2.83 41.83 45.52
C PRO A 150 3.78 40.69 45.15
N SER A 151 3.60 39.49 45.72
CA SER A 151 4.33 38.27 45.36
C SER A 151 3.48 37.28 44.53
N GLY A 152 2.35 37.74 43.98
CA GLY A 152 1.34 36.93 43.31
C GLY A 152 1.73 36.50 41.90
N ILE A 153 0.92 35.58 41.36
CA ILE A 153 0.94 35.22 39.95
C ILE A 153 0.23 36.34 39.18
N ASP A 154 0.83 36.81 38.08
CA ASP A 154 0.21 37.81 37.20
C ASP A 154 -1.17 37.33 36.69
N PRO A 155 -2.26 38.06 36.98
CA PRO A 155 -3.60 37.72 36.53
C PRO A 155 -3.77 37.57 35.01
N ALA A 156 -2.94 38.24 34.21
CA ALA A 156 -3.02 38.17 32.75
C ALA A 156 -2.38 36.92 32.14
N SER A 157 -1.50 36.23 32.88
CA SER A 157 -0.81 35.00 32.45
C SER A 157 -1.09 33.78 33.33
N ALA A 158 -1.96 33.88 34.34
CA ALA A 158 -2.36 32.73 35.15
C ALA A 158 -3.12 31.67 34.32
N VAL A 159 -2.78 30.40 34.53
CA VAL A 159 -3.42 29.23 33.92
C VAL A 159 -3.77 28.23 35.03
N TRP A 160 -4.91 27.56 34.95
CA TRP A 160 -5.27 26.52 35.92
C TRP A 160 -4.97 25.13 35.34
N ILE A 161 -4.36 24.27 36.15
CA ILE A 161 -4.26 22.83 35.92
C ILE A 161 -5.24 22.18 36.91
N ASP A 162 -6.29 21.56 36.39
CA ASP A 162 -7.48 21.19 37.17
C ASP A 162 -7.96 22.41 37.99
N ALA A 163 -8.07 22.29 39.31
CA ALA A 163 -8.42 23.40 40.20
C ALA A 163 -7.22 24.31 40.59
N LYS A 164 -5.97 23.92 40.33
CA LYS A 164 -4.78 24.59 40.88
C LYS A 164 -4.25 25.71 39.98
N VAL A 165 -3.97 26.89 40.54
CA VAL A 165 -3.40 28.00 39.77
C VAL A 165 -1.89 27.79 39.52
N THR A 166 -1.47 28.02 38.27
CA THR A 166 -0.11 27.82 37.77
C THR A 166 0.35 29.08 37.02
N PRO A 167 1.61 29.55 37.19
CA PRO A 167 2.12 30.70 36.45
C PRO A 167 2.28 30.38 34.95
N GLY A 168 1.78 31.25 34.06
CA GLY A 168 1.89 31.03 32.61
C GLY A 168 3.32 30.94 32.08
N ARG A 169 4.29 31.60 32.74
CA ARG A 169 5.73 31.44 32.44
C ARG A 169 6.20 29.98 32.55
N ASP A 170 5.54 29.19 33.40
CA ASP A 170 5.84 27.79 33.70
C ASP A 170 4.89 26.85 32.91
N MET A 171 4.14 27.37 31.94
CA MET A 171 3.29 26.63 31.00
C MET A 171 3.70 26.88 29.56
N ILE A 172 4.09 25.82 28.85
CA ILE A 172 4.42 25.84 27.43
C ILE A 172 3.20 25.37 26.65
N ARG A 173 2.48 26.31 26.05
CA ARG A 173 1.44 26.06 25.03
C ARG A 173 2.09 25.75 23.68
N PHE A 174 1.53 24.76 22.98
CA PHE A 174 1.76 24.49 21.56
C PHE A 174 0.44 24.60 20.81
N ASP A 175 0.46 25.18 19.62
CA ASP A 175 -0.72 25.34 18.76
C ASP A 175 -0.47 24.68 17.41
N SER A 176 -1.43 23.90 16.92
CA SER A 176 -1.35 23.21 15.63
C SER A 176 -1.65 24.19 14.48
N LEU A 177 -1.07 23.95 13.30
CA LEU A 177 -1.52 24.65 12.08
C LEU A 177 -2.89 24.12 11.61
N ASN A 178 -3.29 22.94 12.07
CA ASN A 178 -4.54 22.27 11.70
C ASN A 178 -5.66 22.49 12.72
N PRO A 179 -6.93 22.53 12.28
CA PRO A 179 -8.08 22.48 13.17
C PRO A 179 -8.20 21.11 13.86
N ALA A 180 -8.65 21.10 15.10
CA ALA A 180 -8.81 19.91 15.93
C ALA A 180 -9.61 18.79 15.22
N LEU A 181 -9.01 17.62 15.01
CA LEU A 181 -9.63 16.51 14.25
C LEU A 181 -10.98 16.07 14.83
N LEU A 182 -11.13 16.08 16.17
CA LEU A 182 -12.38 15.77 16.87
C LEU A 182 -13.53 16.76 16.59
N THR A 183 -13.20 17.91 15.99
CA THR A 183 -14.16 18.95 15.57
C THR A 183 -14.30 19.03 14.06
N ALA A 184 -13.20 19.07 13.31
CA ALA A 184 -13.21 19.15 11.85
C ALA A 184 -13.73 17.87 11.19
N ALA A 185 -13.15 16.71 11.52
CA ALA A 185 -13.49 15.42 10.94
C ALA A 185 -14.70 14.73 11.60
N ARG A 186 -15.35 15.38 12.57
CA ARG A 186 -16.38 14.80 13.45
C ARG A 186 -17.49 14.03 12.71
N ARG A 187 -17.91 14.51 11.53
CA ARG A 187 -18.91 13.84 10.68
C ARG A 187 -18.38 12.58 10.00
N ALA A 188 -17.14 12.62 9.49
CA ALA A 188 -16.49 11.47 8.86
C ALA A 188 -16.20 10.36 9.88
N ILE A 189 -15.70 10.72 11.07
CA ILE A 189 -15.43 9.77 12.17
C ILE A 189 -16.72 9.08 12.61
N ARG A 190 -17.81 9.84 12.87
CA ARG A 190 -19.12 9.26 13.20
C ARG A 190 -19.65 8.33 12.10
N ARG A 191 -19.48 8.68 10.82
CA ARG A 191 -19.86 7.81 9.69
C ARG A 191 -19.06 6.51 9.70
N ALA A 192 -17.75 6.56 9.90
CA ALA A 192 -16.91 5.35 9.94
C ALA A 192 -17.33 4.42 11.09
N ILE A 193 -17.48 4.96 12.31
CA ILE A 193 -17.99 4.20 13.47
C ILE A 193 -19.34 3.55 13.14
N ALA A 194 -20.29 4.29 12.57
CA ALA A 194 -21.62 3.75 12.29
C ALA A 194 -21.64 2.71 11.15
N LEU A 195 -20.66 2.74 10.23
CA LEU A 195 -20.46 1.70 9.21
C LEU A 195 -19.71 0.47 9.75
N GLU A 196 -18.93 0.63 10.82
CA GLU A 196 -18.31 -0.46 11.59
C GLU A 196 -19.36 -1.14 12.48
N GLU A 197 -20.14 -0.37 13.24
CA GLU A 197 -21.31 -0.82 14.02
C GLU A 197 -22.32 -1.59 13.13
N ALA A 198 -22.60 -1.10 11.92
CA ALA A 198 -23.47 -1.80 10.96
C ALA A 198 -22.85 -3.10 10.41
N ALA A 199 -21.54 -3.12 10.13
CA ALA A 199 -20.86 -4.34 9.68
C ALA A 199 -20.80 -5.41 10.78
N GLU A 200 -20.57 -5.01 12.03
CA GLU A 200 -20.64 -5.90 13.19
C GLU A 200 -22.06 -6.46 13.39
N MET A 201 -23.10 -5.64 13.20
CA MET A 201 -24.49 -6.11 13.24
C MET A 201 -24.73 -7.24 12.21
N TYR A 202 -24.43 -7.00 10.93
CA TYR A 202 -24.63 -8.01 9.88
C TYR A 202 -23.75 -9.26 10.02
N ALA A 203 -22.62 -9.17 10.73
CA ALA A 203 -21.79 -10.32 11.06
C ALA A 203 -22.35 -11.14 12.23
N ASN A 204 -22.94 -10.49 13.24
CA ASN A 204 -23.50 -11.13 14.44
C ASN A 204 -24.92 -11.67 14.26
N ASP A 205 -25.78 -10.98 13.51
CA ASP A 205 -27.04 -11.51 12.99
C ASP A 205 -27.29 -10.96 11.57
N PRO A 206 -27.28 -11.82 10.53
CA PRO A 206 -27.55 -11.38 9.17
C PRO A 206 -29.03 -11.10 8.87
N ARG A 207 -29.96 -11.27 9.83
CA ARG A 207 -31.40 -10.94 9.65
C ARG A 207 -32.09 -10.36 10.91
N PRO A 208 -31.67 -9.19 11.43
CA PRO A 208 -32.16 -8.63 12.69
C PRO A 208 -33.61 -8.08 12.69
N LEU A 209 -34.31 -8.07 11.55
CA LEU A 209 -35.69 -7.56 11.42
C LEU A 209 -36.76 -8.65 11.19
N ASP A 210 -36.39 -9.93 11.17
CA ASP A 210 -37.37 -11.01 11.04
C ASP A 210 -38.22 -11.13 12.32
N TYR A 211 -39.52 -11.39 12.19
CA TYR A 211 -40.46 -11.39 13.31
C TYR A 211 -41.34 -12.65 13.36
N PHE A 212 -41.91 -12.92 14.54
CA PHE A 212 -42.89 -13.98 14.73
C PHE A 212 -44.30 -13.39 14.84
N SER A 213 -45.28 -14.06 14.25
CA SER A 213 -46.71 -13.84 14.51
C SER A 213 -47.32 -15.14 15.07
N PRO A 214 -48.51 -15.11 15.70
CA PRO A 214 -49.23 -16.32 16.06
C PRO A 214 -49.48 -17.24 14.86
N GLY A 215 -49.56 -18.55 15.12
CA GLY A 215 -50.01 -19.55 14.16
C GLY A 215 -51.52 -19.48 13.93
N GLU A 216 -51.98 -19.98 12.78
CA GLU A 216 -53.40 -19.98 12.42
C GLU A 216 -54.20 -20.89 13.37
N GLY A 217 -55.08 -20.30 14.19
CA GLY A 217 -55.85 -21.02 15.21
C GLY A 217 -55.10 -21.32 16.51
N ALA A 218 -53.94 -20.70 16.77
CA ALA A 218 -53.26 -20.79 18.06
C ALA A 218 -53.89 -19.89 19.13
N ASP A 219 -53.96 -20.38 20.38
CA ASP A 219 -54.29 -19.55 21.54
C ASP A 219 -53.20 -18.48 21.79
N PRO A 220 -53.56 -17.31 22.36
CA PRO A 220 -52.57 -16.29 22.71
C PRO A 220 -51.65 -16.78 23.83
N ALA A 221 -50.36 -16.94 23.51
CA ALA A 221 -49.31 -17.25 24.47
C ALA A 221 -49.13 -16.11 25.49
N SER A 222 -48.66 -16.44 26.69
CA SER A 222 -48.33 -15.43 27.71
C SER A 222 -46.99 -14.74 27.42
N ASP A 223 -46.81 -13.52 27.92
CA ASP A 223 -45.60 -12.72 27.71
C ASP A 223 -44.32 -13.48 28.16
N GLU A 224 -44.38 -14.20 29.28
CA GLU A 224 -43.26 -15.02 29.79
C GLU A 224 -42.88 -16.18 28.84
N GLU A 225 -43.88 -16.83 28.20
CA GLU A 225 -43.64 -17.88 27.21
C GLU A 225 -43.04 -17.33 25.92
N VAL A 226 -43.47 -16.12 25.51
CA VAL A 226 -42.91 -15.43 24.33
C VAL A 226 -41.45 -15.05 24.57
N GLU A 227 -41.11 -14.47 25.74
CA GLU A 227 -39.72 -14.13 26.08
C GLU A 227 -38.80 -15.36 26.16
N ASP A 228 -39.27 -16.47 26.74
CA ASP A 228 -38.53 -17.73 26.81
C ASP A 228 -38.26 -18.34 25.42
N VAL A 229 -39.27 -18.37 24.54
CA VAL A 229 -39.12 -18.87 23.16
C VAL A 229 -38.19 -17.99 22.34
N LEU A 230 -38.30 -16.65 22.43
CA LEU A 230 -37.40 -15.72 21.75
C LEU A 230 -35.95 -15.84 22.26
N THR A 231 -35.77 -15.99 23.57
CA THR A 231 -34.44 -16.17 24.18
C THR A 231 -33.79 -17.48 23.72
N LYS A 232 -34.54 -18.58 23.71
CA LYS A 232 -34.07 -19.89 23.20
C LYS A 232 -33.76 -19.84 21.70
N TRP A 233 -34.60 -19.17 20.90
CA TRP A 233 -34.37 -18.98 19.48
C TRP A 233 -33.08 -18.19 19.19
N ALA A 234 -32.86 -17.07 19.88
CA ALA A 234 -31.65 -16.26 19.75
C ALA A 234 -30.39 -17.05 20.16
N ALA A 235 -30.47 -17.87 21.22
CA ALA A 235 -29.38 -18.75 21.63
C ALA A 235 -29.08 -19.84 20.58
N TRP A 236 -30.11 -20.45 19.98
CA TRP A 236 -29.94 -21.43 18.91
C TRP A 236 -29.34 -20.82 17.64
N ARG A 237 -29.82 -19.65 17.20
CA ARG A 237 -29.30 -18.92 16.03
C ARG A 237 -27.80 -18.61 16.13
N LYS A 238 -27.29 -18.34 17.33
CA LYS A 238 -25.85 -18.14 17.59
C LYS A 238 -25.01 -19.43 17.62
N GLN A 239 -25.65 -20.59 17.80
CA GLN A 239 -24.96 -21.90 17.88
C GLN A 239 -25.13 -22.75 16.61
N ARG A 240 -26.16 -22.50 15.80
CA ARG A 240 -26.57 -23.34 14.66
C ARG A 240 -27.15 -22.50 13.54
N SER A 241 -26.83 -22.88 12.30
CA SER A 241 -27.40 -22.27 11.09
C SER A 241 -28.90 -22.56 10.90
N THR A 242 -29.43 -23.60 11.58
CA THR A 242 -30.83 -24.02 11.52
C THR A 242 -31.52 -23.86 12.89
N GLY A 243 -32.77 -23.41 12.87
CA GLY A 243 -33.64 -23.30 14.04
C GLY A 243 -34.99 -23.98 13.80
N TYR A 244 -35.60 -24.49 14.87
CA TYR A 244 -36.93 -25.10 14.84
C TYR A 244 -37.99 -24.10 15.31
N VAL A 245 -38.97 -23.79 14.46
CA VAL A 245 -40.10 -22.90 14.79
C VAL A 245 -41.27 -23.76 15.32
N PRO A 246 -41.80 -23.52 16.53
CA PRO A 246 -42.97 -24.24 17.05
C PRO A 246 -44.23 -23.95 16.22
N ALA A 247 -45.13 -24.93 16.09
CA ALA A 247 -46.35 -24.79 15.27
C ALA A 247 -47.31 -23.68 15.73
N ALA A 248 -47.20 -23.21 16.98
CA ALA A 248 -47.96 -22.07 17.51
C ALA A 248 -47.45 -20.70 17.01
N LEU A 249 -46.32 -20.64 16.30
CA LEU A 249 -45.72 -19.41 15.78
C LEU A 249 -45.45 -19.54 14.28
N ARG A 250 -45.74 -18.47 13.55
CA ARG A 250 -45.33 -18.27 12.15
C ARG A 250 -44.13 -17.34 12.13
N TYR A 251 -43.01 -17.81 11.59
CA TYR A 251 -41.83 -16.99 11.31
C TYR A 251 -42.03 -16.23 10.00
N ASN A 252 -41.91 -14.90 10.06
CA ASN A 252 -42.08 -13.99 8.94
C ASN A 252 -40.73 -13.34 8.63
N SER A 253 -40.08 -13.76 7.55
CA SER A 253 -38.83 -13.16 7.10
C SER A 253 -39.09 -11.82 6.41
N VAL A 254 -38.44 -10.76 6.88
CA VAL A 254 -38.43 -9.46 6.19
C VAL A 254 -37.39 -9.50 5.08
N ASN A 255 -37.74 -9.04 3.88
CA ASN A 255 -36.77 -8.91 2.80
C ASN A 255 -35.84 -7.74 3.11
N GLN A 256 -34.58 -8.03 3.43
CA GLN A 256 -33.59 -7.05 3.85
C GLN A 256 -32.51 -6.89 2.78
N PRO A 257 -32.07 -5.66 2.46
CA PRO A 257 -30.88 -5.46 1.63
C PRO A 257 -29.67 -6.15 2.26
N THR A 258 -28.95 -6.96 1.47
CA THR A 258 -27.72 -7.60 1.94
C THR A 258 -26.59 -6.56 2.08
N PRO A 259 -25.49 -6.85 2.80
CA PRO A 259 -24.32 -5.98 2.84
C PRO A 259 -23.71 -5.66 1.46
N ALA A 260 -23.99 -6.48 0.43
CA ALA A 260 -23.63 -6.21 -0.96
C ALA A 260 -24.56 -5.18 -1.61
N ASP A 261 -25.88 -5.31 -1.42
CA ASP A 261 -26.89 -4.36 -1.92
C ASP A 261 -26.75 -2.98 -1.27
N LEU A 262 -26.38 -2.95 0.02
CA LEU A 262 -26.02 -1.73 0.77
C LEU A 262 -24.67 -1.13 0.35
N GLN A 263 -23.91 -1.79 -0.52
CA GLN A 263 -22.56 -1.42 -0.96
C GLN A 263 -21.61 -1.11 0.22
N LEU A 264 -21.75 -1.85 1.33
CA LEU A 264 -21.13 -1.50 2.62
C LEU A 264 -19.60 -1.39 2.54
N VAL A 265 -18.96 -2.23 1.73
CA VAL A 265 -17.52 -2.19 1.44
C VAL A 265 -17.08 -0.89 0.76
N GLU A 266 -17.89 -0.34 -0.14
CA GLU A 266 -17.58 0.91 -0.85
C GLU A 266 -17.88 2.12 0.03
N LEU A 267 -18.92 2.07 0.86
CA LEU A 267 -19.16 3.07 1.91
C LEU A 267 -18.02 3.13 2.93
N GLN A 268 -17.46 1.97 3.34
CA GLN A 268 -16.29 1.90 4.22
C GLN A 268 -15.02 2.46 3.55
N ARG A 269 -14.75 2.11 2.28
CA ARG A 269 -13.66 2.73 1.49
C ARG A 269 -13.82 4.24 1.40
N ARG A 270 -15.04 4.73 1.12
CA ARG A 270 -15.35 6.16 1.05
C ARG A 270 -15.14 6.86 2.38
N ALA A 271 -15.54 6.24 3.50
CA ALA A 271 -15.31 6.79 4.84
C ALA A 271 -13.80 6.87 5.17
N ALA A 272 -13.03 5.85 4.82
CA ALA A 272 -11.57 5.85 4.99
C ALA A 272 -10.88 6.91 4.10
N LEU A 273 -11.37 7.14 2.88
CA LEU A 273 -10.94 8.25 2.01
C LEU A 273 -11.31 9.62 2.60
N ASP A 274 -12.53 9.79 3.12
CA ASP A 274 -12.94 11.02 3.81
C ASP A 274 -12.03 11.31 5.03
N ILE A 275 -11.58 10.27 5.74
CA ILE A 275 -10.62 10.36 6.86
C ILE A 275 -9.20 10.72 6.39
N ALA A 276 -8.68 10.10 5.33
CA ALA A 276 -7.36 10.42 4.77
C ALA A 276 -7.25 11.91 4.45
N ASN A 277 -8.23 12.43 3.70
CA ASN A 277 -8.33 13.84 3.34
C ASN A 277 -8.46 14.76 4.57
N ALA A 278 -9.18 14.34 5.62
CA ALA A 278 -9.37 15.14 6.83
C ALA A 278 -8.15 15.15 7.78
N ILE A 279 -7.24 14.18 7.66
CA ILE A 279 -5.95 14.13 8.36
C ILE A 279 -4.83 14.78 7.53
N GLY A 280 -5.02 14.92 6.21
CA GLY A 280 -4.04 15.44 5.27
C GLY A 280 -3.07 14.37 4.73
N LEU A 281 -3.45 13.09 4.75
CA LEU A 281 -2.64 11.97 4.23
C LEU A 281 -3.08 11.57 2.83
N ASP A 282 -2.13 11.11 2.00
CA ASP A 282 -2.47 10.41 0.76
C ASP A 282 -3.24 9.12 1.11
N PRO A 283 -4.36 8.80 0.44
CA PRO A 283 -5.10 7.56 0.67
C PRO A 283 -4.25 6.28 0.54
N GLU A 284 -3.17 6.28 -0.25
CA GLU A 284 -2.22 5.17 -0.34
C GLU A 284 -1.57 4.85 1.03
N ASP A 285 -1.37 5.85 1.91
CA ASP A 285 -0.79 5.65 3.25
C ASP A 285 -1.75 4.96 4.24
N LEU A 286 -3.05 4.99 3.95
CA LEU A 286 -4.09 4.20 4.61
C LEU A 286 -4.37 2.86 3.89
N GLY A 287 -3.66 2.55 2.80
CA GLY A 287 -3.83 1.32 2.00
C GLY A 287 -4.90 1.40 0.91
N ILE A 288 -5.39 2.60 0.58
CA ILE A 288 -6.43 2.83 -0.44
C ILE A 288 -5.75 3.22 -1.75
N SER A 289 -5.64 2.28 -2.70
CA SER A 289 -5.08 2.57 -4.03
C SER A 289 -6.05 3.43 -4.84
N THR A 290 -5.79 4.74 -4.92
CA THR A 290 -6.62 5.70 -5.68
C THR A 290 -6.17 5.89 -7.13
N THR A 291 -4.92 5.52 -7.44
CA THR A 291 -4.38 5.56 -8.81
C THR A 291 -3.51 4.32 -9.07
N SER A 292 -3.29 3.99 -10.34
CA SER A 292 -2.31 2.98 -10.77
C SER A 292 -0.90 3.60 -10.88
N ARG A 293 -0.44 4.28 -9.83
CA ARG A 293 0.76 5.15 -9.90
C ARG A 293 2.06 4.36 -10.10
N THR A 294 2.85 4.82 -11.07
CA THR A 294 4.19 4.33 -11.38
C THR A 294 5.14 4.54 -10.20
N TYR A 295 6.25 3.79 -10.17
CA TYR A 295 7.21 3.74 -9.07
C TYR A 295 7.83 5.10 -8.71
N GLN A 296 7.23 5.84 -7.79
CA GLN A 296 7.90 6.93 -7.07
C GLN A 296 8.97 6.35 -6.13
N ASN A 297 10.15 6.95 -6.15
CA ASN A 297 11.25 6.66 -5.22
C ASN A 297 10.78 6.81 -3.75
N ALA A 298 11.09 5.82 -2.93
CA ALA A 298 10.74 5.83 -1.50
C ALA A 298 11.37 7.00 -0.73
N THR A 299 12.51 7.53 -1.20
CA THR A 299 13.15 8.73 -0.62
C THR A 299 12.33 9.99 -0.89
N ASP A 300 11.74 10.10 -2.08
CA ASP A 300 10.97 11.28 -2.47
C ASP A 300 9.58 11.26 -1.83
N ARG A 301 8.88 10.11 -1.81
CA ARG A 301 7.67 9.92 -0.98
C ARG A 301 7.88 10.29 0.51
N ARG A 302 9.08 10.09 1.07
CA ARG A 302 9.41 10.53 2.45
C ARG A 302 9.57 12.04 2.57
N ARG A 303 10.12 12.72 1.55
CA ARG A 303 10.23 14.18 1.49
C ARG A 303 8.85 14.81 1.34
N ASP A 304 8.05 14.30 0.42
CA ASP A 304 6.67 14.75 0.17
C ASP A 304 5.83 14.64 1.45
N ARG A 305 5.83 13.47 2.11
CA ARG A 305 5.12 13.30 3.40
C ARG A 305 5.62 14.26 4.50
N ILE A 306 6.91 14.61 4.52
CA ILE A 306 7.40 15.63 5.46
C ILE A 306 6.80 16.99 5.11
N ASN A 307 6.94 17.44 3.87
CA ASN A 307 6.51 18.78 3.45
C ASN A 307 4.99 18.95 3.58
N ASP A 308 4.23 17.97 3.09
CA ASP A 308 2.78 18.06 2.95
C ASP A 308 2.05 17.74 4.25
N VAL A 309 2.62 16.89 5.13
CA VAL A 309 1.90 16.37 6.31
C VAL A 309 2.65 16.64 7.62
N LEU A 310 3.87 16.12 7.77
CA LEU A 310 4.55 16.10 9.07
C LEU A 310 5.04 17.49 9.49
N ALA A 311 5.42 18.34 8.53
CA ALA A 311 5.83 19.73 8.77
C ALA A 311 4.74 20.53 9.50
N GLN A 312 3.46 20.23 9.27
CA GLN A 312 2.34 20.91 9.92
C GLN A 312 2.28 20.70 11.45
N TYR A 313 2.90 19.61 11.93
CA TYR A 313 3.04 19.28 13.35
C TYR A 313 4.46 19.56 13.87
N MET A 314 5.48 19.26 13.06
CA MET A 314 6.88 19.50 13.41
C MET A 314 7.19 20.99 13.57
N LYS A 315 6.72 21.83 12.64
CA LYS A 315 7.07 23.26 12.57
C LYS A 315 6.57 24.05 13.79
N PRO A 316 5.32 23.91 14.27
CA PRO A 316 4.90 24.56 15.51
C PRO A 316 5.63 24.06 16.76
N ILE A 317 5.98 22.77 16.82
CA ILE A 317 6.80 22.22 17.93
C ILE A 317 8.19 22.88 17.93
N THR A 318 8.88 22.91 16.79
CA THR A 318 10.22 23.51 16.68
C THR A 318 10.20 25.02 16.91
N ASP A 319 9.21 25.72 16.37
CA ASP A 319 9.13 27.18 16.47
C ASP A 319 8.79 27.60 17.90
N ARG A 320 7.83 26.93 18.54
CA ARG A 320 7.49 27.20 19.95
C ARG A 320 8.69 26.98 20.88
N LEU A 321 9.43 25.89 20.67
CA LEU A 321 10.62 25.56 21.48
C LEU A 321 11.81 26.47 21.19
N SER A 322 11.88 27.09 20.01
CA SER A 322 12.90 28.07 19.62
C SER A 322 12.61 29.49 20.16
N MET A 323 11.46 29.72 20.81
CA MET A 323 11.14 31.01 21.42
C MET A 323 12.03 31.32 22.62
N GLY A 324 12.28 32.61 22.84
CA GLY A 324 13.25 33.15 23.82
C GLY A 324 12.96 32.87 25.30
N ASP A 325 11.81 32.28 25.63
CA ASP A 325 11.42 31.81 26.97
C ASP A 325 11.81 30.35 27.24
N ILE A 326 12.08 29.57 26.19
CA ILE A 326 12.46 28.14 26.25
C ILE A 326 13.91 27.94 25.82
N THR A 327 14.33 28.63 24.76
CA THR A 327 15.66 28.49 24.14
C THR A 327 16.37 29.84 24.10
N ARG A 328 17.71 29.82 24.24
CA ARG A 328 18.54 31.04 24.28
C ARG A 328 18.49 31.78 22.93
N GLN A 329 18.49 33.12 22.95
CA GLN A 329 18.57 33.91 21.72
C GLN A 329 19.78 33.51 20.86
N GLY A 330 19.57 33.35 19.55
CA GLY A 330 20.57 32.85 18.60
C GLY A 330 20.62 31.33 18.47
N PHE A 331 19.87 30.60 19.29
CA PHE A 331 19.68 29.15 19.19
C PHE A 331 18.31 28.84 18.61
N TYR A 332 18.18 27.70 17.97
CA TYR A 332 16.90 27.16 17.53
C TYR A 332 16.83 25.64 17.80
N VAL A 333 15.63 25.10 17.72
CA VAL A 333 15.34 23.68 17.95
C VAL A 333 14.83 23.08 16.65
N GLY A 334 15.32 21.90 16.28
CA GLY A 334 14.99 21.21 15.03
C GLY A 334 14.91 19.70 15.21
N PHE A 335 14.09 19.05 14.40
CA PHE A 335 14.14 17.59 14.26
C PHE A 335 15.27 17.22 13.30
N ASP A 336 16.14 16.31 13.70
CA ASP A 336 17.17 15.76 12.82
C ASP A 336 16.54 14.75 11.84
N LEU A 337 16.57 15.11 10.56
CA LEU A 337 16.04 14.31 9.46
C LEU A 337 17.12 13.50 8.73
N THR A 338 18.39 13.60 9.11
CA THR A 338 19.55 13.07 8.37
C THR A 338 19.45 11.56 8.12
N ASP A 339 19.07 10.78 9.14
CA ASP A 339 18.91 9.32 9.01
C ASP A 339 17.57 8.92 8.38
N TYR A 340 16.52 9.75 8.49
CA TYR A 340 15.20 9.46 7.91
C TYR A 340 15.16 9.71 6.39
N LEU A 341 15.81 10.80 5.94
CA LEU A 341 15.99 11.17 4.54
C LEU A 341 17.22 10.51 3.89
N LYS A 342 17.93 9.64 4.61
CA LYS A 342 19.09 8.90 4.12
C LYS A 342 18.66 8.03 2.94
N ALA A 343 19.23 8.32 1.76
CA ALA A 343 19.10 7.46 0.58
C ALA A 343 19.67 6.06 0.87
N ASP A 344 19.33 5.10 0.01
CA ASP A 344 19.76 3.72 0.17
C ASP A 344 21.30 3.58 0.18
N PRO A 345 21.84 2.50 0.79
CA PRO A 345 23.29 2.32 0.90
C PRO A 345 24.03 2.22 -0.44
N LYS A 346 23.36 1.81 -1.52
CA LYS A 346 23.99 1.65 -2.84
C LYS A 346 24.19 3.02 -3.48
N THR A 347 23.12 3.81 -3.66
CA THR A 347 23.24 5.14 -4.28
C THR A 347 24.12 6.08 -3.45
N ARG A 348 24.14 5.95 -2.12
CA ARG A 348 25.14 6.66 -1.28
C ARG A 348 26.58 6.23 -1.56
N ALA A 349 26.86 4.94 -1.69
CA ALA A 349 28.20 4.45 -2.02
C ALA A 349 28.65 4.88 -3.44
N GLU A 350 27.73 4.89 -4.41
CA GLU A 350 27.98 5.35 -5.79
C GLU A 350 28.32 6.85 -5.81
N VAL A 351 27.52 7.69 -5.14
CA VAL A 351 27.77 9.14 -5.02
C VAL A 351 29.08 9.43 -4.27
N ALA A 352 29.34 8.72 -3.16
CA ALA A 352 30.60 8.87 -2.42
C ALA A 352 31.83 8.46 -3.26
N ALA A 353 31.73 7.39 -4.07
CA ALA A 353 32.79 6.98 -4.97
C ALA A 353 33.07 8.02 -6.07
N ILE A 354 32.03 8.67 -6.62
CA ILE A 354 32.16 9.76 -7.58
C ILE A 354 32.90 10.95 -6.94
N TYR A 355 32.47 11.42 -5.77
CA TYR A 355 33.16 12.53 -5.08
C TYR A 355 34.58 12.17 -4.64
N HIS A 356 34.86 10.91 -4.28
CA HIS A 356 36.21 10.46 -3.97
C HIS A 356 37.12 10.45 -5.20
N GLY A 357 36.63 9.94 -6.34
CA GLY A 357 37.36 9.95 -7.61
C GLY A 357 37.63 11.36 -8.16
N LEU A 358 36.74 12.32 -7.86
CA LEU A 358 36.93 13.74 -8.14
C LEU A 358 37.84 14.47 -7.13
N GLY A 359 38.30 13.80 -6.07
CA GLY A 359 39.08 14.41 -4.99
C GLY A 359 38.30 15.41 -4.11
N ALA A 360 36.97 15.43 -4.22
CA ALA A 360 36.09 16.35 -3.51
C ALA A 360 35.70 15.86 -2.10
N LEU A 361 35.85 14.56 -1.82
CA LEU A 361 35.71 13.97 -0.48
C LEU A 361 36.86 12.99 -0.20
N THR A 362 37.41 13.04 1.00
CA THR A 362 38.39 12.06 1.51
C THR A 362 37.71 10.82 2.06
N ALA A 363 38.47 9.73 2.17
CA ALA A 363 37.99 8.48 2.76
C ALA A 363 37.61 8.60 4.26
N ASP A 364 38.11 9.60 4.99
CA ASP A 364 37.72 9.85 6.38
C ASP A 364 36.42 10.66 6.50
N GLU A 365 36.18 11.61 5.60
CA GLU A 365 34.92 12.36 5.51
C GLU A 365 33.78 11.41 5.13
N ILE A 366 33.96 10.60 4.09
CA ILE A 366 32.99 9.57 3.68
C ILE A 366 32.66 8.61 4.84
N ARG A 367 33.65 8.24 5.66
CA ARG A 367 33.42 7.42 6.86
C ARG A 367 32.62 8.19 7.92
N THR A 368 32.94 9.46 8.14
CA THR A 368 32.28 10.32 9.13
C THR A 368 30.80 10.53 8.78
N ASP A 369 30.47 10.76 7.51
CA ASP A 369 29.09 10.84 6.99
C ASP A 369 28.34 9.50 7.15
N ASP A 370 29.05 8.37 6.96
CA ASP A 370 28.57 7.01 7.26
C ASP A 370 28.46 6.71 8.77
N SER A 371 28.71 7.70 9.64
CA SER A 371 28.71 7.57 11.10
C SER A 371 29.74 6.58 11.65
N ARG A 372 30.86 6.43 10.91
CA ARG A 372 32.01 5.58 11.25
C ARG A 372 33.20 6.47 11.63
N PRO A 373 34.02 6.10 12.63
CA PRO A 373 35.21 6.88 12.96
C PRO A 373 36.22 6.89 11.80
N ALA A 374 36.90 8.03 11.61
CA ALA A 374 38.05 8.18 10.73
C ALA A 374 39.13 7.12 11.02
N LEU A 375 39.91 6.76 10.00
CA LEU A 375 40.93 5.72 10.13
C LEU A 375 42.16 6.23 10.90
N THR A 376 42.63 5.41 11.84
CA THR A 376 43.88 5.71 12.56
C THR A 376 45.09 5.66 11.62
N ALA A 377 46.18 6.33 11.99
CA ALA A 377 47.41 6.34 11.19
C ALA A 377 48.03 4.94 10.99
N ALA A 378 47.72 3.97 11.87
CA ALA A 378 48.11 2.57 11.69
C ALA A 378 47.27 1.89 10.60
N GLN A 379 45.93 1.95 10.70
CA GLN A 379 45.01 1.39 9.71
C GLN A 379 45.19 1.99 8.31
N LYS A 380 45.55 3.28 8.23
CA LYS A 380 45.89 3.96 6.97
C LYS A 380 47.17 3.43 6.30
N ARG A 381 48.10 2.83 7.06
CA ARG A 381 49.28 2.15 6.50
C ARG A 381 48.95 0.72 6.09
N GLU A 382 48.14 0.02 6.87
CA GLU A 382 47.65 -1.33 6.56
C GLU A 382 46.75 -1.38 5.31
N LEU A 383 46.06 -0.28 5.00
CA LEU A 383 45.25 -0.10 3.78
C LEU A 383 46.01 0.49 2.59
N GLN A 384 47.28 0.86 2.75
CA GLN A 384 48.13 1.16 1.60
C GLN A 384 48.62 -0.16 1.01
N PRO A 385 48.49 -0.39 -0.31
CA PRO A 385 49.13 -1.56 -0.92
C PRO A 385 50.64 -1.45 -0.67
N GLU A 386 51.26 -2.54 -0.22
CA GLU A 386 52.72 -2.55 -0.06
C GLU A 386 53.38 -2.16 -1.40
N PRO A 387 54.42 -1.32 -1.38
CA PRO A 387 55.07 -0.86 -2.60
C PRO A 387 55.59 -2.07 -3.36
N VAL A 388 55.00 -2.33 -4.53
CA VAL A 388 55.32 -3.49 -5.38
C VAL A 388 56.85 -3.56 -5.53
N PRO A 389 57.50 -4.66 -5.11
CA PRO A 389 58.95 -4.74 -5.12
C PRO A 389 59.42 -4.53 -6.56
N VAL A 390 60.24 -3.49 -6.77
CA VAL A 390 60.69 -3.09 -8.10
C VAL A 390 61.66 -4.15 -8.62
N THR A 391 61.11 -5.13 -9.34
CA THR A 391 61.90 -6.17 -10.00
C THR A 391 62.91 -5.50 -10.92
N PRO A 392 64.24 -5.67 -10.68
CA PRO A 392 65.23 -5.04 -11.53
C PRO A 392 65.12 -5.59 -12.96
N PRO A 393 65.32 -4.76 -14.00
CA PRO A 393 65.15 -5.19 -15.38
C PRO A 393 66.13 -6.33 -15.72
N VAL A 394 65.58 -7.47 -16.14
CA VAL A 394 66.36 -8.63 -16.58
C VAL A 394 67.16 -8.24 -17.84
N PRO A 395 68.48 -8.53 -17.92
CA PRO A 395 69.26 -8.25 -19.12
C PRO A 395 68.73 -9.00 -20.34
N ALA A 396 68.63 -8.31 -21.49
CA ALA A 396 68.19 -8.93 -22.73
C ALA A 396 69.20 -9.95 -23.25
N ALA A 397 68.72 -11.15 -23.62
CA ALA A 397 69.50 -12.17 -24.31
C ALA A 397 69.34 -12.04 -25.85
N PRO A 398 70.35 -12.41 -26.67
CA PRO A 398 70.27 -12.29 -28.13
C PRO A 398 69.33 -13.32 -28.79
N PRO A 399 68.89 -13.08 -30.05
CA PRO A 399 67.91 -13.93 -30.73
C PRO A 399 68.51 -15.25 -31.27
N ALA A 400 67.64 -16.26 -31.41
CA ALA A 400 67.90 -17.52 -32.10
C ALA A 400 66.77 -17.83 -33.11
N LEU A 401 67.07 -18.63 -34.14
CA LEU A 401 66.30 -18.76 -35.37
C LEU A 401 65.17 -19.81 -35.34
N GLU A 402 64.41 -19.88 -36.44
CA GLU A 402 63.06 -20.46 -36.56
C GLU A 402 62.95 -22.00 -36.68
N ALA A 403 61.74 -22.48 -36.32
CA ALA A 403 60.98 -23.58 -36.96
C ALA A 403 61.47 -25.05 -36.78
N PRO A 404 60.61 -26.08 -37.05
CA PRO A 404 59.22 -26.03 -37.53
C PRO A 404 58.16 -26.66 -36.58
N GLN A 405 56.93 -26.79 -37.08
CA GLN A 405 55.70 -27.18 -36.36
C GLN A 405 55.51 -28.70 -36.21
N MET A 406 54.67 -29.11 -35.25
CA MET A 406 53.83 -30.30 -35.33
C MET A 406 52.45 -30.03 -34.70
N SER A 407 51.40 -30.72 -35.18
CA SER A 407 50.01 -30.52 -34.71
C SER A 407 49.16 -31.80 -34.77
N THR A 408 48.01 -31.73 -34.09
CA THR A 408 46.73 -32.41 -34.41
C THR A 408 46.52 -33.94 -34.25
N HIS A 409 45.58 -34.24 -33.33
CA HIS A 409 44.48 -35.24 -33.40
C HIS A 409 44.63 -36.74 -33.06
N ALA A 410 43.82 -37.16 -32.07
CA ALA A 410 42.87 -38.28 -32.11
C ALA A 410 41.58 -37.81 -31.37
N ALA A 411 40.31 -38.06 -31.75
CA ALA A 411 39.61 -39.15 -32.46
C ALA A 411 39.24 -40.34 -31.54
N ALA A 412 38.14 -41.10 -31.68
CA ALA A 412 36.94 -41.07 -32.58
C ALA A 412 35.75 -41.76 -31.83
N THR A 413 34.48 -41.89 -32.25
CA THR A 413 33.65 -41.51 -33.44
C THR A 413 32.20 -41.28 -32.91
N PHE A 414 30.99 -41.45 -33.51
CA PHE A 414 30.30 -41.83 -34.79
C PHE A 414 28.82 -41.28 -34.63
N SER A 415 27.82 -41.31 -35.53
CA SER A 415 27.57 -41.84 -36.90
C SER A 415 26.49 -40.98 -37.60
N GLU A 416 26.23 -41.24 -38.88
CA GLU A 416 25.09 -40.75 -39.69
C GLU A 416 24.12 -41.91 -40.03
N ASP A 417 22.88 -41.65 -40.50
CA ASP A 417 22.47 -41.91 -41.91
C ASP A 417 21.02 -41.46 -42.29
N ASP A 418 20.77 -41.42 -43.61
CA ASP A 418 19.51 -41.51 -44.40
C ASP A 418 18.53 -40.31 -44.53
N ALA A 419 17.82 -40.24 -45.67
CA ALA A 419 17.08 -39.07 -46.14
C ALA A 419 15.85 -39.32 -47.05
N ALA A 420 14.91 -38.35 -46.99
CA ALA A 420 13.85 -38.02 -47.96
C ALA A 420 12.72 -39.03 -48.29
N ARG A 421 11.45 -38.63 -48.02
CA ARG A 421 10.34 -38.55 -49.01
C ARG A 421 8.97 -38.15 -48.41
N GLY A 422 8.27 -37.22 -49.10
CA GLY A 422 6.91 -37.46 -49.58
C GLY A 422 5.67 -37.16 -48.71
N VAL A 423 5.13 -35.94 -48.86
CA VAL A 423 3.69 -35.59 -49.05
C VAL A 423 2.60 -36.37 -48.28
N VAL A 424 1.83 -35.67 -47.44
CA VAL A 424 0.39 -35.34 -47.60
C VAL A 424 0.00 -34.35 -46.50
N LEU A 425 -0.76 -33.30 -46.84
CA LEU A 425 -1.53 -32.49 -45.89
C LEU A 425 -3.01 -32.70 -46.22
N ASP A 426 -3.76 -33.27 -45.27
CA ASP A 426 -5.22 -33.34 -45.32
C ASP A 426 -5.82 -32.20 -44.46
N ALA A 427 -7.01 -31.72 -44.81
CA ALA A 427 -7.50 -30.42 -44.37
C ALA A 427 -8.91 -30.46 -43.77
N SER A 428 -9.04 -30.04 -42.51
CA SER A 428 -10.28 -29.47 -41.96
C SER A 428 -10.02 -28.64 -40.68
N PRO A 429 -10.86 -27.63 -40.39
CA PRO A 429 -10.66 -26.68 -39.29
C PRO A 429 -11.32 -27.10 -37.96
N HIS A 430 -11.21 -26.20 -36.98
CA HIS A 430 -11.78 -26.23 -35.62
C HIS A 430 -10.99 -27.02 -34.56
N ALA A 431 -10.18 -26.30 -33.79
CA ALA A 431 -9.80 -26.66 -32.42
C ALA A 431 -10.27 -25.55 -31.48
N THR A 432 -10.94 -25.91 -30.38
CA THR A 432 -11.55 -24.97 -29.43
C THR A 432 -10.53 -24.51 -28.37
N PHE A 433 -10.71 -23.31 -27.81
CA PHE A 433 -9.90 -22.83 -26.69
C PHE A 433 -9.91 -23.82 -25.51
N ALA A 434 -8.71 -24.24 -25.09
CA ALA A 434 -8.47 -24.99 -23.86
C ALA A 434 -7.32 -24.32 -23.10
N LEU A 435 -7.51 -24.12 -21.79
CA LEU A 435 -6.56 -23.40 -20.92
C LEU A 435 -5.60 -24.38 -20.24
N ASP A 436 -4.30 -24.25 -20.52
CA ASP A 436 -3.22 -24.81 -19.70
C ASP A 436 -2.36 -23.67 -19.11
N ARG A 437 -1.54 -23.96 -18.08
CA ARG A 437 -0.84 -22.97 -17.25
C ARG A 437 0.66 -23.19 -17.07
N GLU A 438 1.24 -24.31 -17.53
CA GLU A 438 2.58 -24.72 -17.04
C GLU A 438 3.79 -24.08 -17.77
N SER A 439 3.77 -23.91 -19.10
CA SER A 439 5.04 -23.56 -19.80
C SER A 439 5.45 -22.09 -19.73
N ARG A 440 4.58 -21.15 -19.34
CA ARG A 440 4.91 -19.73 -18.98
C ARG A 440 5.88 -19.05 -19.96
N THR A 441 5.60 -19.18 -21.24
CA THR A 441 6.51 -18.77 -22.33
C THR A 441 5.88 -17.73 -23.22
N ILE A 442 6.60 -16.63 -23.47
CA ILE A 442 6.23 -15.57 -24.42
C ILE A 442 7.16 -15.68 -25.63
N LEU A 443 6.59 -15.69 -26.83
CA LEU A 443 7.29 -15.64 -28.12
C LEU A 443 6.83 -14.41 -28.89
N GLY A 444 7.73 -13.72 -29.57
CA GLY A 444 7.37 -12.65 -30.50
C GLY A 444 8.55 -12.08 -31.26
N LEU A 445 8.24 -11.10 -32.12
CA LEU A 445 9.22 -10.31 -32.85
C LEU A 445 9.64 -9.12 -31.96
N ALA A 446 10.94 -8.91 -31.78
CA ALA A 446 11.47 -7.80 -30.96
C ALA A 446 12.09 -6.65 -31.78
N VAL A 447 12.54 -6.97 -33.01
CA VAL A 447 13.12 -6.00 -33.96
C VAL A 447 12.89 -6.51 -35.40
N PRO A 448 12.06 -5.88 -36.23
CA PRO A 448 12.09 -6.08 -37.67
C PRO A 448 13.35 -5.45 -38.28
N TRP A 449 14.00 -6.14 -39.22
CA TRP A 449 15.20 -5.62 -39.87
C TRP A 449 14.88 -4.55 -40.92
N GLY A 450 15.78 -3.56 -41.06
CA GLY A 450 15.69 -2.55 -42.11
C GLY A 450 14.57 -1.50 -41.93
N GLN A 451 13.65 -1.68 -40.99
CA GLN A 451 12.64 -0.69 -40.63
C GLN A 451 13.21 0.45 -39.79
N THR A 452 12.58 1.63 -39.86
CA THR A 452 12.94 2.80 -39.05
C THR A 452 11.91 3.02 -37.94
N ALA A 453 12.32 2.85 -36.69
CA ALA A 453 11.53 3.12 -35.49
C ALA A 453 11.87 4.48 -34.86
N ARG A 454 11.09 4.87 -33.84
CA ARG A 454 11.31 6.09 -33.07
C ARG A 454 11.25 5.83 -31.56
N SER A 455 12.27 6.27 -30.83
CA SER A 455 12.34 6.26 -29.35
C SER A 455 13.14 7.46 -28.85
N ASP A 456 12.78 8.00 -27.68
CA ASP A 456 13.29 9.26 -27.12
C ASP A 456 13.42 10.40 -28.15
N GLY A 457 12.42 10.50 -29.03
CA GLY A 457 12.33 11.47 -30.12
C GLY A 457 13.25 11.20 -31.32
N ARG A 458 14.22 10.28 -31.22
CA ARG A 458 15.22 9.93 -32.25
C ARG A 458 14.71 8.83 -33.17
N LYS A 459 15.11 8.88 -34.45
CA LYS A 459 14.95 7.78 -35.41
C LYS A 459 16.11 6.78 -35.28
N PHE A 460 15.82 5.49 -35.36
CA PHE A 460 16.86 4.45 -35.44
C PHE A 460 16.41 3.27 -36.32
N ARG A 461 17.39 2.51 -36.81
CA ARG A 461 17.17 1.32 -37.63
C ARG A 461 18.25 0.28 -37.33
N PHE A 462 17.84 -0.99 -37.30
CA PHE A 462 18.73 -2.13 -37.07
C PHE A 462 18.91 -2.95 -38.36
N ALA A 463 20.15 -3.36 -38.61
CA ALA A 463 20.50 -4.34 -39.63
C ALA A 463 20.68 -5.73 -39.01
N PRO A 464 20.59 -6.83 -39.78
CA PRO A 464 20.97 -8.16 -39.30
C PRO A 464 22.39 -8.14 -38.70
N GLY A 465 22.55 -8.75 -37.52
CA GLY A 465 23.84 -8.76 -36.79
C GLY A 465 24.25 -7.42 -36.13
N SER A 466 23.39 -6.40 -36.10
CA SER A 466 23.66 -5.14 -35.39
C SER A 466 23.58 -5.24 -33.86
N LEU A 467 22.92 -6.29 -33.35
CA LEU A 467 22.78 -6.58 -31.92
C LEU A 467 23.67 -7.75 -31.48
N THR A 468 24.22 -7.64 -30.27
CA THR A 468 25.09 -8.64 -29.64
C THR A 468 24.64 -8.93 -28.20
N TRP A 469 24.88 -10.15 -27.73
CA TRP A 469 24.63 -10.55 -26.34
C TRP A 469 25.70 -11.53 -25.87
N SER A 470 26.10 -11.45 -24.61
CA SER A 470 27.16 -12.30 -24.05
C SER A 470 26.69 -13.70 -23.66
N ASP A 471 25.38 -13.87 -23.45
CA ASP A 471 24.70 -15.13 -23.15
C ASP A 471 23.19 -14.89 -23.28
N VAL A 472 22.44 -15.86 -23.81
CA VAL A 472 20.97 -15.72 -24.02
C VAL A 472 20.25 -15.47 -22.69
N SER A 473 20.57 -16.23 -21.64
CA SER A 473 19.90 -16.12 -20.34
C SER A 473 20.21 -14.81 -19.59
N ARG A 474 21.24 -14.06 -20.02
CA ARG A 474 21.54 -12.72 -19.52
C ARG A 474 20.59 -11.65 -20.05
N VAL A 475 19.99 -11.83 -21.23
CA VAL A 475 18.94 -10.92 -21.72
C VAL A 475 17.67 -11.11 -20.89
N LYS A 476 17.15 -10.02 -20.33
CA LYS A 476 15.99 -10.05 -19.41
C LYS A 476 14.70 -9.66 -20.12
N LEU A 477 13.59 -10.26 -19.68
CA LEU A 477 12.26 -9.70 -19.94
C LEU A 477 12.00 -8.70 -18.82
N LEU A 478 11.94 -7.42 -19.16
CA LEU A 478 11.46 -6.38 -18.27
C LEU A 478 9.99 -6.08 -18.56
N ARG A 479 9.38 -5.27 -17.69
CA ARG A 479 8.15 -4.54 -18.00
C ARG A 479 8.48 -3.07 -18.24
N ASP A 480 7.94 -2.48 -19.31
CA ASP A 480 7.95 -1.02 -19.57
C ASP A 480 9.35 -0.35 -19.41
N HIS A 481 10.43 -1.00 -19.88
CA HIS A 481 11.85 -0.59 -19.72
C HIS A 481 12.32 -0.36 -18.27
N ASN A 482 11.58 -0.86 -17.29
CA ASN A 482 11.91 -0.70 -15.88
C ASN A 482 12.82 -1.84 -15.38
N TYR A 483 14.10 -1.52 -15.16
CA TYR A 483 15.13 -2.44 -14.65
C TYR A 483 14.85 -3.01 -13.25
N SER A 484 13.89 -2.44 -12.49
CA SER A 484 13.39 -3.03 -11.23
C SER A 484 12.29 -4.08 -11.43
N GLN A 485 11.68 -4.16 -12.61
CA GLN A 485 10.59 -5.08 -12.96
C GLN A 485 11.04 -6.17 -13.94
N ALA A 486 12.11 -6.90 -13.58
CA ALA A 486 12.53 -8.08 -14.33
C ALA A 486 11.57 -9.25 -14.10
N VAL A 487 10.70 -9.51 -15.08
CA VAL A 487 9.65 -10.53 -15.04
C VAL A 487 10.06 -11.86 -15.70
N GLY A 488 11.20 -11.91 -16.40
CA GLY A 488 11.67 -13.14 -17.05
C GLY A 488 13.10 -13.06 -17.59
N ARG A 489 13.51 -14.11 -18.32
CA ARG A 489 14.80 -14.18 -19.05
C ARG A 489 14.62 -14.88 -20.39
N ALA A 490 15.45 -14.53 -21.37
CA ALA A 490 15.40 -15.20 -22.67
C ALA A 490 15.86 -16.66 -22.53
N VAL A 491 15.30 -17.50 -23.40
CA VAL A 491 15.67 -18.90 -23.59
C VAL A 491 15.99 -19.22 -25.05
N ALA A 492 15.59 -18.36 -25.99
CA ALA A 492 16.12 -18.31 -27.36
C ALA A 492 16.09 -16.86 -27.90
N LEU A 493 17.00 -16.55 -28.82
CA LEU A 493 17.19 -15.25 -29.48
C LEU A 493 17.66 -15.56 -30.90
N ASP A 494 16.72 -15.61 -31.84
CA ASP A 494 16.90 -16.22 -33.15
C ASP A 494 16.68 -15.15 -34.23
N SER A 495 17.56 -15.12 -35.25
CA SER A 495 17.51 -14.11 -36.31
C SER A 495 17.20 -14.76 -37.65
N ASP A 496 16.14 -14.31 -38.31
CA ASP A 496 15.85 -14.63 -39.70
C ASP A 496 16.07 -13.39 -40.61
N ASP A 497 15.51 -13.43 -41.83
CA ASP A 497 15.52 -12.32 -42.78
C ASP A 497 14.50 -11.22 -42.47
N THR A 498 13.48 -11.51 -41.65
CA THR A 498 12.46 -10.56 -41.21
C THR A 498 12.88 -9.77 -39.97
N GLY A 499 13.57 -10.39 -39.01
CA GLY A 499 13.93 -9.75 -37.75
C GLY A 499 14.60 -10.62 -36.69
N LEU A 500 14.64 -10.08 -35.48
CA LEU A 500 15.04 -10.78 -34.25
C LEU A 500 13.80 -11.33 -33.53
N TRP A 501 13.62 -12.64 -33.58
CA TRP A 501 12.65 -13.38 -32.79
C TRP A 501 13.20 -13.67 -31.39
N VAL A 502 12.33 -13.58 -30.40
CA VAL A 502 12.71 -13.75 -28.99
C VAL A 502 11.74 -14.67 -28.26
N ARG A 503 12.30 -15.62 -27.49
CA ARG A 503 11.54 -16.56 -26.66
C ARG A 503 11.93 -16.37 -25.20
N PHE A 504 10.99 -15.96 -24.36
CA PHE A 504 11.18 -15.63 -22.95
C PHE A 504 10.46 -16.61 -22.02
N LYS A 505 11.12 -17.03 -20.94
CA LYS A 505 10.49 -17.76 -19.82
C LYS A 505 10.16 -16.76 -18.71
N VAL A 506 8.87 -16.63 -18.39
CA VAL A 506 8.36 -15.74 -17.33
C VAL A 506 8.53 -16.39 -15.96
N ALA A 507 9.00 -15.61 -14.98
CA ALA A 507 9.20 -16.05 -13.61
C ALA A 507 7.88 -16.47 -12.94
N VAL A 508 7.97 -17.35 -11.93
CA VAL A 508 6.80 -17.76 -11.12
C VAL A 508 6.60 -16.76 -9.98
N GLY A 509 5.36 -16.31 -9.79
CA GLY A 509 4.98 -15.35 -8.74
C GLY A 509 4.10 -14.20 -9.28
N PRO A 510 3.51 -13.38 -8.39
CA PRO A 510 2.39 -12.50 -8.72
C PRO A 510 2.63 -11.54 -9.89
N GLU A 511 3.81 -10.92 -9.99
CA GLU A 511 4.15 -10.03 -11.11
C GLU A 511 4.29 -10.79 -12.45
N GLY A 512 4.83 -12.01 -12.41
CA GLY A 512 4.92 -12.89 -13.57
C GLY A 512 3.55 -13.39 -14.03
N ASP A 513 2.67 -13.72 -13.08
CA ASP A 513 1.27 -14.09 -13.35
C ASP A 513 0.49 -12.90 -13.96
N ARG A 514 0.72 -11.69 -13.43
CA ARG A 514 0.09 -10.46 -13.89
C ARG A 514 0.50 -10.06 -15.31
N VAL A 515 1.78 -10.18 -15.67
CA VAL A 515 2.19 -9.88 -17.06
C VAL A 515 1.72 -10.95 -18.05
N LEU A 516 1.63 -12.23 -17.65
CA LEU A 516 1.05 -13.28 -18.51
C LEU A 516 -0.43 -13.04 -18.78
N ALA A 517 -1.21 -12.62 -17.76
CA ALA A 517 -2.62 -12.26 -17.95
C ALA A 517 -2.78 -11.04 -18.88
N LEU A 518 -2.05 -9.95 -18.61
CA LEU A 518 -2.11 -8.73 -19.44
C LEU A 518 -1.62 -8.94 -20.88
N ALA A 519 -0.66 -9.83 -21.10
CA ALA A 519 -0.23 -10.21 -22.45
C ALA A 519 -1.31 -11.05 -23.16
N ALA A 520 -1.97 -11.98 -22.46
CA ALA A 520 -3.04 -12.81 -23.02
C ALA A 520 -4.32 -12.02 -23.35
N GLU A 521 -4.55 -10.90 -22.66
CA GLU A 521 -5.61 -9.93 -22.95
C GLU A 521 -5.21 -8.89 -24.01
N GLY A 522 -3.99 -8.94 -24.56
CA GLY A 522 -3.49 -7.98 -25.54
C GLY A 522 -3.18 -6.58 -25.00
N VAL A 523 -3.16 -6.41 -23.67
CA VAL A 523 -2.87 -5.13 -22.97
C VAL A 523 -1.36 -4.87 -22.86
N LEU A 524 -0.55 -5.93 -22.89
CA LEU A 524 0.91 -5.89 -22.93
C LEU A 524 1.40 -6.86 -24.01
N ASP A 525 1.05 -6.59 -25.26
CA ASP A 525 1.44 -7.36 -26.44
C ASP A 525 2.75 -6.87 -27.09
N GLY A 526 3.22 -5.67 -26.77
CA GLY A 526 4.41 -5.05 -27.36
C GLY A 526 5.72 -5.59 -26.80
N LEU A 527 6.70 -5.77 -27.69
CA LEU A 527 8.10 -6.09 -27.36
C LEU A 527 9.01 -4.96 -27.83
N SER A 528 9.87 -4.44 -26.95
CA SER A 528 10.81 -3.37 -27.33
C SER A 528 12.20 -3.55 -26.71
N VAL A 529 13.25 -3.32 -27.50
CA VAL A 529 14.64 -3.66 -27.13
C VAL A 529 15.36 -2.58 -26.32
N GLY A 530 15.97 -2.98 -25.21
CA GLY A 530 16.95 -2.18 -24.47
C GLY A 530 18.36 -2.41 -24.99
N VAL A 531 18.85 -1.46 -25.78
CA VAL A 531 20.15 -1.55 -26.48
C VAL A 531 21.16 -0.58 -25.88
N PHE A 532 22.33 -1.12 -25.53
CA PHE A 532 23.42 -0.43 -24.86
C PHE A 532 24.66 -0.30 -25.77
N PRO A 533 25.63 0.55 -25.41
CA PRO A 533 26.96 0.48 -26.02
C PRO A 533 27.57 -0.94 -25.92
N PRO A 534 28.27 -1.42 -26.96
CA PRO A 534 28.97 -2.70 -26.93
C PRO A 534 30.20 -2.62 -26.02
N ASP A 535 30.67 -3.77 -25.53
CA ASP A 535 31.76 -3.86 -24.56
C ASP A 535 33.04 -3.20 -25.13
N GLY A 536 33.56 -2.18 -24.45
CA GLY A 536 34.70 -1.36 -24.90
C GLY A 536 34.35 -0.04 -25.61
N HIS A 537 33.07 0.31 -25.74
CA HIS A 537 32.62 1.56 -26.35
C HIS A 537 31.73 2.40 -25.42
N ASP A 538 31.89 3.73 -25.42
CA ASP A 538 31.07 4.65 -24.63
C ASP A 538 29.66 4.90 -25.22
N LYS A 539 29.43 4.49 -26.48
CA LYS A 539 28.22 4.77 -27.27
C LYS A 539 27.89 3.59 -28.17
N ILE A 540 26.60 3.45 -28.50
CA ILE A 540 26.14 2.56 -29.59
C ILE A 540 26.86 2.98 -30.89
N VAL A 541 27.43 2.02 -31.60
CA VAL A 541 28.19 2.24 -32.83
C VAL A 541 27.25 2.19 -34.03
N GLY A 542 27.34 3.19 -34.90
CA GLY A 542 26.43 3.35 -36.04
C GLY A 542 26.71 4.60 -36.85
N THR A 543 25.93 4.80 -37.90
CA THR A 543 26.04 5.94 -38.83
C THR A 543 24.71 6.68 -38.93
N ILE A 544 24.76 8.00 -39.06
CA ILE A 544 23.55 8.81 -39.31
C ILE A 544 23.31 8.86 -40.82
N ALA A 545 22.18 8.30 -41.27
CA ALA A 545 21.70 8.38 -42.63
C ALA A 545 21.23 9.80 -42.99
N ALA A 546 21.15 10.10 -44.29
CA ALA A 546 20.80 11.44 -44.79
C ALA A 546 19.40 11.93 -44.40
N ASP A 547 18.50 11.05 -43.94
CA ASP A 547 17.16 11.37 -43.46
C ASP A 547 17.09 11.61 -41.93
N GLY A 548 18.24 11.53 -41.25
CA GLY A 548 18.36 11.63 -39.79
C GLY A 548 18.15 10.31 -39.02
N THR A 549 18.02 9.16 -39.69
CA THR A 549 17.99 7.85 -39.03
C THR A 549 19.36 7.43 -38.52
N PHE A 550 19.45 6.94 -37.29
CA PHE A 550 20.66 6.29 -36.78
C PHE A 550 20.66 4.80 -37.14
N ASP A 551 21.49 4.42 -38.11
CA ASP A 551 21.70 3.04 -38.54
C ASP A 551 22.73 2.38 -37.61
N VAL A 552 22.30 1.39 -36.83
CA VAL A 552 23.18 0.67 -35.90
C VAL A 552 24.06 -0.30 -36.69
N ALA A 553 25.38 -0.17 -36.52
CA ALA A 553 26.36 -0.98 -37.24
C ALA A 553 26.33 -2.46 -36.81
N PRO A 554 26.85 -3.40 -37.62
CA PRO A 554 27.12 -4.77 -37.19
C PRO A 554 27.97 -4.78 -35.90
N GLY A 555 27.52 -5.53 -34.89
CA GLY A 555 28.12 -5.52 -33.54
C GLY A 555 27.92 -4.23 -32.72
N GLY A 556 27.18 -3.24 -33.26
CA GLY A 556 27.16 -1.88 -32.75
C GLY A 556 26.29 -1.62 -31.53
N GLY A 557 25.41 -2.55 -31.16
CA GLY A 557 24.61 -2.49 -29.94
C GLY A 557 24.70 -3.78 -29.12
N ALA A 558 24.77 -3.65 -27.80
CA ALA A 558 24.62 -4.76 -26.86
C ALA A 558 23.17 -4.84 -26.38
N LEU A 559 22.48 -5.93 -26.74
CA LEU A 559 21.16 -6.26 -26.22
C LEU A 559 21.28 -6.76 -24.78
N ARG A 560 20.65 -6.06 -23.83
CA ARG A 560 20.65 -6.45 -22.41
C ARG A 560 19.24 -6.78 -21.88
N GLU A 561 18.21 -6.23 -22.50
CA GLU A 561 16.81 -6.52 -22.17
C GLU A 561 15.88 -6.37 -23.38
N VAL A 562 14.73 -7.03 -23.28
CA VAL A 562 13.54 -6.73 -24.05
C VAL A 562 12.43 -6.46 -23.05
N SER A 563 11.64 -5.42 -23.31
CA SER A 563 10.54 -5.00 -22.45
C SER A 563 9.21 -5.38 -23.03
N LEU A 564 8.38 -5.99 -22.19
CA LEU A 564 6.95 -6.15 -22.45
C LEU A 564 6.25 -4.82 -22.13
N CYS A 565 5.52 -4.26 -23.10
CA CYS A 565 4.92 -2.93 -23.01
C CYS A 565 3.60 -2.84 -23.82
N ALA A 566 2.84 -1.76 -23.63
CA ALA A 566 1.59 -1.52 -24.37
C ALA A 566 1.79 -0.81 -25.73
N VAL A 567 2.96 -0.18 -25.94
CA VAL A 567 3.33 0.50 -27.20
C VAL A 567 4.83 0.28 -27.44
N PRO A 568 5.22 -0.63 -28.33
CA PRO A 568 6.63 -0.85 -28.70
C PRO A 568 7.12 0.19 -29.72
N ALA A 569 8.44 0.34 -29.85
CA ALA A 569 9.04 1.30 -30.79
C ALA A 569 8.89 0.94 -32.28
N PHE A 570 8.62 -0.34 -32.60
CA PHE A 570 8.21 -0.83 -33.92
C PHE A 570 6.82 -1.46 -33.77
N ASP A 571 5.84 -1.11 -34.62
CA ASP A 571 4.49 -1.66 -34.45
C ASP A 571 4.42 -3.16 -34.77
N ASP A 572 5.27 -3.68 -35.65
CA ASP A 572 5.38 -5.13 -35.93
C ASP A 572 5.99 -5.93 -34.76
N SER A 573 6.64 -5.28 -33.78
CA SER A 573 7.28 -5.99 -32.65
C SER A 573 6.28 -6.37 -31.56
N ARG A 574 5.50 -7.42 -31.85
CA ARG A 574 4.47 -7.98 -30.96
C ARG A 574 4.75 -9.41 -30.53
N VAL A 575 4.16 -9.78 -29.39
CA VAL A 575 3.98 -11.15 -28.92
C VAL A 575 3.07 -11.90 -29.90
N THR A 576 3.60 -12.95 -30.53
CA THR A 576 2.88 -13.77 -31.52
C THR A 576 2.30 -15.04 -30.91
N SER A 577 2.84 -15.53 -29.80
CA SER A 577 2.20 -16.58 -29.01
C SER A 577 2.58 -16.56 -27.53
N ILE A 578 1.63 -16.99 -26.70
CA ILE A 578 1.81 -17.21 -25.27
C ILE A 578 1.49 -18.68 -25.02
N ALA A 579 2.54 -19.50 -24.92
CA ALA A 579 2.38 -20.93 -24.76
C ALA A 579 2.33 -21.34 -23.28
N ALA A 580 1.30 -22.11 -22.96
CA ALA A 580 1.47 -23.37 -22.24
C ALA A 580 1.61 -24.49 -23.30
N SER A 581 2.42 -25.52 -23.05
CA SER A 581 3.11 -26.31 -24.11
C SER A 581 2.26 -27.42 -24.76
N SER A 582 2.61 -28.03 -25.90
CA SER A 582 3.98 -28.24 -26.43
C SER A 582 4.10 -28.49 -27.96
N THR A 583 5.37 -28.55 -28.39
CA THR A 583 5.92 -29.17 -29.63
C THR A 583 6.17 -28.20 -30.80
N GLU A 584 7.33 -28.36 -31.45
CA GLU A 584 7.94 -27.40 -32.37
C GLU A 584 7.64 -27.67 -33.86
N ARG A 585 7.32 -26.60 -34.60
CA ARG A 585 7.83 -26.34 -35.95
C ARG A 585 7.55 -24.89 -36.39
N ASP A 586 8.34 -24.41 -37.33
CA ASP A 586 8.54 -22.97 -37.57
C ASP A 586 7.67 -22.33 -38.66
N LEU A 587 7.57 -21.00 -38.56
CA LEU A 587 7.69 -19.95 -39.60
C LEU A 587 7.94 -20.44 -41.05
N ILE A 588 7.43 -19.82 -42.13
CA ILE A 588 6.66 -18.57 -42.39
C ILE A 588 6.04 -18.70 -43.81
N THR A 589 4.99 -17.93 -44.15
CA THR A 589 4.85 -17.09 -45.40
C THR A 589 3.41 -16.58 -45.57
N MET A 590 3.25 -15.27 -45.80
CA MET A 590 1.95 -14.63 -46.10
C MET A 590 1.67 -14.55 -47.61
N SER A 591 0.40 -14.41 -48.01
CA SER A 591 0.02 -13.98 -49.36
C SER A 591 -1.23 -13.10 -49.34
N ASP A 592 -0.97 -11.80 -49.45
CA ASP A 592 -1.77 -10.67 -49.95
C ASP A 592 -3.25 -10.91 -50.36
N THR A 593 -4.16 -10.10 -49.79
CA THR A 593 -5.08 -9.21 -50.55
C THR A 593 -5.74 -8.22 -49.58
N ALA A 594 -5.64 -6.92 -49.84
CA ALA A 594 -6.27 -5.88 -49.02
C ALA A 594 -7.76 -5.66 -49.30
N THR A 595 -8.53 -5.22 -48.30
CA THR A 595 -9.68 -4.32 -48.54
C THR A 595 -9.89 -3.38 -47.35
N GLU A 596 -10.27 -2.14 -47.63
CA GLU A 596 -10.37 -1.02 -46.71
C GLU A 596 -11.80 -0.85 -46.15
N GLN A 597 -11.97 -0.65 -44.84
CA GLN A 597 -13.21 -0.06 -44.32
C GLN A 597 -13.02 0.70 -43.00
N THR A 598 -13.31 2.01 -43.02
CA THR A 598 -13.20 2.90 -41.87
C THR A 598 -14.54 3.02 -41.12
N ALA A 599 -14.54 2.90 -39.79
CA ALA A 599 -15.69 3.14 -38.93
C ALA A 599 -15.26 3.83 -37.60
N PRO A 600 -16.13 4.64 -36.96
CA PRO A 600 -15.71 5.60 -35.93
C PRO A 600 -15.75 5.07 -34.48
N ALA A 601 -15.08 5.80 -33.58
CA ALA A 601 -15.08 5.53 -32.14
C ALA A 601 -16.47 5.76 -31.48
N PRO A 602 -16.91 4.91 -30.53
CA PRO A 602 -18.15 5.10 -29.80
C PRO A 602 -17.99 6.15 -28.68
N ALA A 603 -18.92 7.09 -28.60
CA ALA A 603 -19.06 8.00 -27.47
C ALA A 603 -19.82 7.34 -26.30
N ALA A 604 -19.59 7.82 -25.07
CA ALA A 604 -20.27 7.30 -23.89
C ALA A 604 -21.77 7.68 -23.87
N THR A 605 -22.63 6.71 -23.53
CA THR A 605 -24.06 6.94 -23.26
C THR A 605 -24.46 6.25 -21.97
N SER A 606 -25.20 6.95 -21.10
CA SER A 606 -25.74 6.43 -19.86
C SER A 606 -26.95 5.51 -20.11
N ALA A 607 -26.95 4.30 -19.52
CA ALA A 607 -28.09 3.40 -19.57
C ALA A 607 -29.16 3.77 -18.53
N THR A 608 -30.41 3.90 -18.96
CA THR A 608 -31.59 3.99 -18.08
C THR A 608 -32.43 2.74 -18.31
N PHE A 609 -32.74 2.00 -17.25
CA PHE A 609 -33.57 0.79 -17.34
C PHE A 609 -35.06 1.14 -17.20
N SER A 610 -35.90 0.43 -17.96
CA SER A 610 -37.37 0.51 -17.92
C SER A 610 -37.95 -0.90 -17.89
N ALA A 611 -39.11 -1.06 -17.22
CA ALA A 611 -39.65 -2.38 -16.88
C ALA A 611 -40.51 -2.99 -18.00
N THR A 612 -39.90 -3.82 -18.86
CA THR A 612 -40.66 -4.64 -19.84
C THR A 612 -40.14 -6.08 -20.04
N ASP A 613 -38.96 -6.46 -19.51
CA ASP A 613 -38.43 -7.82 -19.65
C ASP A 613 -38.95 -8.78 -18.56
N LEU A 614 -40.22 -9.21 -18.72
CA LEU A 614 -40.83 -10.27 -17.92
C LEU A 614 -41.65 -11.24 -18.80
N GLY A 615 -41.08 -12.43 -19.03
CA GLY A 615 -41.74 -13.56 -19.70
C GLY A 615 -40.74 -14.41 -20.50
N ALA A 616 -40.80 -15.74 -20.50
CA ALA A 616 -41.59 -16.65 -19.68
C ALA A 616 -40.84 -18.00 -19.56
N ALA A 617 -41.14 -18.80 -18.53
CA ALA A 617 -40.58 -20.14 -18.34
C ALA A 617 -41.69 -21.16 -18.08
N ASP A 618 -41.75 -22.20 -18.91
CA ASP A 618 -42.78 -23.25 -18.89
C ASP A 618 -42.29 -24.49 -18.09
N PRO A 619 -43.15 -25.21 -17.33
CA PRO A 619 -42.68 -26.16 -16.32
C PRO A 619 -42.49 -27.60 -16.85
N GLY A 620 -41.35 -28.21 -16.52
CA GLY A 620 -41.10 -29.63 -16.77
C GLY A 620 -41.88 -30.59 -15.84
N PRO A 621 -42.15 -31.84 -16.28
CA PRO A 621 -43.02 -32.77 -15.56
C PRO A 621 -42.37 -33.43 -14.32
N PRO A 622 -43.18 -33.91 -13.35
CA PRO A 622 -42.69 -34.45 -12.09
C PRO A 622 -42.07 -35.85 -12.22
N SER A 623 -40.90 -36.06 -11.60
CA SER A 623 -40.32 -37.40 -11.39
C SER A 623 -40.86 -38.06 -10.12
N ALA A 624 -41.18 -39.34 -10.22
CA ALA A 624 -41.93 -40.08 -9.19
C ALA A 624 -41.09 -40.42 -7.93
N MET A 625 -41.79 -40.54 -6.79
CA MET A 625 -41.24 -41.03 -5.53
C MET A 625 -40.68 -42.45 -5.69
N ARG A 626 -39.49 -42.71 -5.13
CA ARG A 626 -38.90 -44.06 -5.06
C ARG A 626 -38.73 -44.47 -3.60
N SER A 627 -39.43 -45.52 -3.20
CA SER A 627 -39.49 -46.00 -1.81
C SER A 627 -38.15 -46.60 -1.34
N VAL A 628 -37.78 -46.29 -0.09
CA VAL A 628 -36.59 -46.85 0.57
C VAL A 628 -36.97 -48.15 1.29
N PRO A 629 -36.26 -49.28 1.07
CA PRO A 629 -36.45 -50.49 1.86
C PRO A 629 -35.79 -50.35 3.24
N SER A 630 -36.48 -50.79 4.28
CA SER A 630 -35.97 -50.77 5.66
C SER A 630 -34.92 -51.86 5.89
N SER A 631 -33.80 -51.51 6.54
CA SER A 631 -32.91 -52.48 7.19
C SER A 631 -32.20 -51.84 8.38
N VAL A 632 -32.41 -52.41 9.56
CA VAL A 632 -31.81 -51.96 10.83
C VAL A 632 -30.80 -53.03 11.31
N PRO A 633 -29.52 -52.70 11.51
CA PRO A 633 -28.60 -53.56 12.24
C PRO A 633 -28.77 -53.36 13.76
N PRO A 634 -28.69 -54.42 14.59
CA PRO A 634 -29.00 -54.35 16.01
C PRO A 634 -27.90 -53.68 16.85
N THR A 635 -28.31 -52.93 17.87
CA THR A 635 -27.44 -52.37 18.91
C THR A 635 -26.81 -53.48 19.75
N SER A 636 -25.48 -53.47 19.93
CA SER A 636 -24.83 -54.29 20.96
C SER A 636 -24.78 -53.52 22.28
N THR A 637 -25.20 -54.18 23.36
CA THR A 637 -25.22 -53.61 24.70
C THR A 637 -23.85 -53.80 25.37
N ARG A 638 -23.29 -52.73 25.95
CA ARG A 638 -22.18 -52.85 26.91
C ARG A 638 -22.55 -52.15 28.21
N THR A 639 -22.92 -52.94 29.20
CA THR A 639 -23.20 -52.49 30.57
C THR A 639 -21.93 -52.03 31.27
N GLY A 640 -22.07 -51.00 32.11
CA GLY A 640 -21.09 -50.60 33.12
C GLY A 640 -21.80 -50.51 34.49
N PRO A 641 -21.21 -51.02 35.59
CA PRO A 641 -21.79 -50.95 36.92
C PRO A 641 -21.69 -49.53 37.53
N PRO A 642 -22.44 -49.23 38.59
CA PRO A 642 -22.48 -47.89 39.20
C PRO A 642 -21.25 -47.55 40.07
N TRP A 643 -21.20 -46.27 40.46
CA TRP A 643 -20.26 -45.61 41.38
C TRP A 643 -20.28 -46.26 42.79
N PRO A 644 -19.26 -46.06 43.65
CA PRO A 644 -18.87 -44.75 44.19
C PRO A 644 -17.70 -44.05 43.47
#